data_AF-A0A1B8D658-F1
#
_entry.id   AF-A0A1B8D658-F1
#
_cell.length_a   1.000
_cell.length_b   1.000
_cell.length_c   1.000
_cell.angle_alpha   90.00
_cell.angle_beta   90.00
_cell.angle_gamma   90.00
#
_symmetry.space_group_name_H-M   'P 1'
#
loop_
_entity.id
_entity.type
_entity.pdbx_description
1 polymer ?
#
loop_
_entity_poly.entity_id
_entity_poly.type
_entity_poly.pdbx_seq_one_letter_code
_entity_poly.pdbx_strand_id
1 'polypeptide(L)'
;MAAIDVEDVLSKLTNPQKISLLSGIDFWHTQAIPEHGIPSIRVAVGPDGVRGTRFFNGIPAACFPCGTALGATWDPALLREAGAVMGEESKAKGAHVILGPTINIQRSPLGGRGFESLSEDPVLAGVGAAGLVNGIQDTGIVACIKHFVCNDQEHERNAVDVIITNRAMREIYLLAFQIAVRDSKPGSFMTAYNKVNGTHVSENPKILKDILRGEWAWEGMTMSDWYGTYSTSEAINAGLDLEMPGPSRLRGGLLQGALASNKVTEHAITQRAREVLNLVNRCAASGIPENAEEGTRDTPETAALLKKISANSIVLLKNEGNVLPLKKNKSTLIVGPNAKIATYCGGGSASLLPYYAVTPYDVVTALLEEGTEVKYTVGCYSHRELPLLGAQLTSEEGKPGMTFRAYNEPSSVTDRQPIDELTILRTSEFFIDYYKPAQALWYGTFSGTYDAEQAGDDEFGLAVYGAGKLYVNDELVVDNETTQTQGQAFFGSGTVEEKGTVKLVKGEKYNVRVEFASAPACKLVSDAVVVAAGGGIRIGGAWVIDAEEEIKNATALAKEVDQVIICAGLNLDWESEGYDRADMDLPGHMPALITALSAANPNTVVVMQSGTPVTLSPFLSNLPALLHAWYGGNETGNAIASVVFGETNPSAKLPLSWPVRLEDNPAYLNYRSERGRTLYSEGIYVGYRYYETAEREVPFAFGHGLSYTTFKFGEIKVELVDEELVVSLDVTNAGEVDGAEVVQVYVAQDSPSIRRPVKELKGFEKVFLAAGETKRVEVKVQVKYATSFWDEARDAWISEKGAYKVFASDSSQLVEGRYLEGGFEVAKTSWWNGI
;
A
#
# COMPACT_ATOMS: atom_id res chain seq x y z
N MET A 1 20.72 3.42 -22.09
CA MET A 1 22.19 3.47 -21.85
C MET A 1 22.84 2.22 -22.43
N ALA A 2 24.15 2.21 -22.71
CA ALA A 2 24.84 1.01 -23.22
C ALA A 2 25.23 0.06 -22.06
N ALA A 3 25.20 -1.25 -22.30
CA ALA A 3 25.70 -2.23 -21.33
C ALA A 3 27.23 -2.12 -21.19
N ILE A 4 27.72 -2.36 -19.97
CA ILE A 4 29.14 -2.35 -19.61
C ILE A 4 29.65 -3.78 -19.38
N ASP A 5 30.95 -3.99 -19.64
CA ASP A 5 31.65 -5.20 -19.17
C ASP A 5 32.01 -5.00 -17.70
N VAL A 6 31.28 -5.69 -16.81
CA VAL A 6 31.39 -5.51 -15.36
C VAL A 6 32.79 -5.86 -14.84
N GLU A 7 33.42 -6.92 -15.36
CA GLU A 7 34.75 -7.32 -14.90
C GLU A 7 35.84 -6.34 -15.36
N ASP A 8 35.77 -5.93 -16.63
CA ASP A 8 36.70 -4.94 -17.19
C ASP A 8 36.60 -3.61 -16.42
N VAL A 9 35.38 -3.14 -16.16
CA VAL A 9 35.14 -1.91 -15.38
C VAL A 9 35.69 -2.06 -13.96
N LEU A 10 35.35 -3.13 -13.23
CA LEU A 10 35.84 -3.35 -11.86
C LEU A 10 37.37 -3.41 -11.76
N SER A 11 38.04 -3.92 -12.80
CA SER A 11 39.51 -3.98 -12.86
C SER A 11 40.16 -2.61 -12.98
N LYS A 12 39.41 -1.60 -13.47
CA LYS A 12 39.87 -0.22 -13.67
C LYS A 12 39.50 0.70 -12.51
N LEU A 13 38.47 0.38 -11.74
CA LEU A 13 38.02 1.20 -10.62
C LEU A 13 39.02 1.17 -9.45
N THR A 14 39.35 2.35 -8.94
CA THR A 14 40.04 2.51 -7.66
C THR A 14 39.11 2.16 -6.49
N ASN A 15 39.67 1.83 -5.32
CA ASN A 15 38.84 1.56 -4.13
C ASN A 15 37.91 2.72 -3.74
N PRO A 16 38.32 4.01 -3.80
CA PRO A 16 37.39 5.13 -3.61
C PRO A 16 36.24 5.15 -4.61
N GLN A 17 36.48 4.89 -5.89
CA GLN A 17 35.43 4.80 -6.91
C GLN A 17 34.50 3.61 -6.65
N LYS A 18 35.03 2.44 -6.27
CA LYS A 18 34.21 1.29 -5.87
C LYS A 18 33.33 1.65 -4.69
N ILE A 19 33.86 2.32 -3.66
CA ILE A 19 33.11 2.76 -2.47
C ILE A 19 32.03 3.78 -2.82
N SER A 20 32.27 4.71 -3.74
CA SER A 20 31.26 5.70 -4.13
C SER A 20 30.06 5.09 -4.84
N LEU A 21 30.23 3.96 -5.54
CA LEU A 21 29.10 3.21 -6.13
C LEU A 21 28.18 2.59 -5.09
N LEU A 22 28.65 2.45 -3.84
CA LEU A 22 27.92 1.75 -2.79
C LEU A 22 26.91 2.66 -2.09
N SER A 23 26.68 3.89 -2.52
CA SER A 23 25.62 4.73 -1.94
C SER A 23 24.95 5.58 -3.00
N GLY A 24 23.71 5.97 -2.74
CA GLY A 24 23.07 7.05 -3.48
C GLY A 24 23.85 8.36 -3.36
N ILE A 25 23.64 9.27 -4.30
CA ILE A 25 24.17 10.65 -4.26
C ILE A 25 23.15 11.63 -3.68
N ASP A 26 21.86 11.29 -3.82
CA ASP A 26 20.71 12.01 -3.30
C ASP A 26 19.60 11.02 -2.93
N PHE A 27 18.36 11.49 -2.81
CA PHE A 27 17.23 10.63 -2.49
C PHE A 27 16.95 9.53 -3.53
N TRP A 28 17.28 9.71 -4.81
CA TRP A 28 16.72 8.91 -5.90
C TRP A 28 17.75 8.37 -6.89
N HIS A 29 19.01 8.79 -6.79
CA HIS A 29 20.02 8.53 -7.82
C HIS A 29 21.24 7.80 -7.27
N THR A 30 21.75 6.84 -8.05
CA THR A 30 23.04 6.20 -7.78
C THR A 30 24.20 7.05 -8.28
N GLN A 31 25.40 6.78 -7.79
CA GLN A 31 26.62 7.44 -8.27
C GLN A 31 26.94 7.08 -9.74
N ALA A 32 27.16 8.09 -10.57
CA ALA A 32 27.73 7.95 -11.92
C ALA A 32 29.27 8.00 -11.89
N ILE A 33 29.92 7.30 -12.83
CA ILE A 33 31.35 7.38 -13.10
C ILE A 33 31.57 7.39 -14.63
N PRO A 34 31.40 8.56 -15.29
CA PRO A 34 31.35 8.67 -16.75
C PRO A 34 32.62 8.22 -17.47
N GLU A 35 33.80 8.38 -16.86
CA GLU A 35 35.08 7.94 -17.44
C GLU A 35 35.19 6.42 -17.62
N HIS A 36 34.34 5.66 -16.93
CA HIS A 36 34.21 4.20 -17.06
C HIS A 36 32.87 3.79 -17.70
N GLY A 37 32.11 4.75 -18.24
CA GLY A 37 30.81 4.49 -18.86
C GLY A 37 29.70 4.10 -17.89
N ILE A 38 29.86 4.37 -16.59
CA ILE A 38 28.85 4.06 -15.56
C ILE A 38 27.90 5.26 -15.42
N PRO A 39 26.63 5.14 -15.78
CA PRO A 39 25.63 6.21 -15.62
C PRO A 39 25.01 6.20 -14.21
N SER A 40 24.38 7.30 -13.83
CA SER A 40 23.46 7.34 -12.70
C SER A 40 22.15 6.63 -13.02
N ILE A 41 21.70 5.77 -12.10
CA ILE A 41 20.42 5.08 -12.14
C ILE A 41 19.44 5.82 -11.24
N ARG A 42 18.28 6.17 -11.79
CA ARG A 42 17.15 6.73 -11.04
C ARG A 42 16.25 5.62 -10.51
N VAL A 43 15.92 5.67 -9.23
CA VAL A 43 14.89 4.84 -8.58
C VAL A 43 13.68 5.69 -8.22
N ALA A 44 12.48 5.11 -8.24
CA ALA A 44 11.26 5.81 -7.87
C ALA A 44 10.30 4.92 -7.07
N VAL A 45 9.62 5.51 -6.09
CA VAL A 45 8.53 4.85 -5.36
C VAL A 45 7.28 4.81 -6.26
N GLY A 46 6.41 3.80 -6.23
CA GLY A 46 6.35 2.60 -5.39
C GLY A 46 5.36 1.54 -5.89
N PRO A 47 4.71 0.79 -4.99
CA PRO A 47 4.03 -0.47 -5.31
C PRO A 47 2.68 -0.30 -6.03
N ASP A 48 2.07 0.87 -5.98
CA ASP A 48 0.74 1.22 -6.49
C ASP A 48 0.77 2.49 -7.37
N GLY A 49 1.91 2.72 -8.04
CA GLY A 49 2.12 3.80 -9.00
C GLY A 49 3.52 4.41 -8.89
N VAL A 50 3.95 5.21 -9.86
CA VAL A 50 5.33 5.76 -9.91
C VAL A 50 5.33 7.28 -9.65
N ARG A 51 5.70 7.70 -8.44
CA ARG A 51 5.74 9.11 -8.02
C ARG A 51 6.78 9.95 -8.78
N GLY A 52 7.96 9.36 -9.03
CA GLY A 52 9.13 10.10 -9.51
C GLY A 52 10.00 10.64 -8.37
N THR A 53 10.74 11.72 -8.64
CA THR A 53 11.83 12.26 -7.80
C THR A 53 11.41 13.40 -6.88
N ARG A 54 10.10 13.72 -6.81
CA ARG A 54 9.61 14.88 -6.06
C ARG A 54 8.42 14.54 -5.17
N PHE A 55 8.49 14.90 -3.90
CA PHE A 55 7.34 14.95 -3.00
C PHE A 55 6.55 16.24 -3.21
N PHE A 56 7.22 17.39 -3.08
CA PHE A 56 6.61 18.69 -3.32
C PHE A 56 6.54 19.00 -4.81
N ASN A 57 5.36 19.37 -5.30
CA ASN A 57 5.12 19.74 -6.71
C ASN A 57 5.66 18.68 -7.70
N GLY A 58 5.39 17.40 -7.39
CA GLY A 58 5.76 16.27 -8.22
C GLY A 58 4.98 16.21 -9.52
N ILE A 59 5.50 15.48 -10.51
CA ILE A 59 4.81 15.29 -11.79
C ILE A 59 3.69 14.25 -11.59
N PRO A 60 2.43 14.54 -11.97
CA PRO A 60 1.33 13.60 -11.80
C PRO A 60 1.58 12.23 -12.42
N ALA A 61 0.99 11.17 -11.86
CA ALA A 61 1.13 9.80 -12.33
C ALA A 61 -0.17 8.99 -12.24
N ALA A 62 -0.17 7.79 -12.80
CA ALA A 62 -1.23 6.81 -12.55
C ALA A 62 -1.13 6.24 -11.13
N CYS A 63 -2.15 6.45 -10.30
CA CYS A 63 -2.31 5.75 -9.03
C CYS A 63 -3.19 4.51 -9.22
N PHE A 64 -2.63 3.36 -8.91
CA PHE A 64 -3.29 2.06 -8.95
C PHE A 64 -4.04 1.80 -7.64
N PRO A 65 -4.95 0.81 -7.60
CA PRO A 65 -5.48 0.31 -6.35
C PRO A 65 -4.35 -0.15 -5.40
N CYS A 66 -4.55 0.00 -4.09
CA CYS A 66 -3.56 -0.39 -3.09
C CYS A 66 -3.26 -1.90 -3.11
N GLY A 67 -2.16 -2.31 -2.47
CA GLY A 67 -1.69 -3.70 -2.46
C GLY A 67 -2.75 -4.74 -2.08
N THR A 68 -3.55 -4.48 -1.03
CA THR A 68 -4.63 -5.40 -0.63
C THR A 68 -5.77 -5.44 -1.66
N ALA A 69 -6.05 -4.34 -2.35
CA ALA A 69 -7.00 -4.34 -3.47
C ALA A 69 -6.46 -5.19 -4.63
N LEU A 70 -5.18 -5.06 -4.97
CA LEU A 70 -4.52 -5.88 -5.99
C LEU A 70 -4.55 -7.36 -5.60
N GLY A 71 -4.26 -7.70 -4.35
CA GLY A 71 -4.37 -9.06 -3.82
C GLY A 71 -5.80 -9.62 -3.90
N ALA A 72 -6.81 -8.76 -3.69
CA ALA A 72 -8.21 -9.15 -3.75
C ALA A 72 -8.69 -9.57 -5.16
N THR A 73 -7.92 -9.25 -6.20
CA THR A 73 -8.24 -9.68 -7.57
C THR A 73 -8.11 -11.18 -7.76
N TRP A 74 -7.17 -11.84 -7.04
CA TRP A 74 -6.76 -13.23 -7.25
C TRP A 74 -6.42 -13.55 -8.71
N ASP A 75 -5.85 -12.56 -9.42
CA ASP A 75 -5.63 -12.63 -10.86
C ASP A 75 -4.19 -12.22 -11.22
N PRO A 76 -3.24 -13.17 -11.22
CA PRO A 76 -1.83 -12.87 -11.49
C PRO A 76 -1.60 -12.37 -12.93
N ALA A 77 -2.51 -12.69 -13.86
CA ALA A 77 -2.45 -12.18 -15.22
C ALA A 77 -2.83 -10.70 -15.28
N LEU A 78 -3.91 -10.31 -14.59
CA LEU A 78 -4.28 -8.90 -14.44
C LEU A 78 -3.20 -8.10 -13.69
N LEU A 79 -2.55 -8.71 -12.69
CA LEU A 79 -1.42 -8.08 -12.00
C LEU A 79 -0.18 -7.94 -12.90
N ARG A 80 0.04 -8.84 -13.86
CA ARG A 80 1.06 -8.66 -14.91
C ARG A 80 0.72 -7.50 -15.84
N GLU A 81 -0.55 -7.34 -16.24
CA GLU A 81 -1.00 -6.15 -16.99
C GLU A 81 -0.75 -4.87 -16.19
N ALA A 82 -1.07 -4.86 -14.90
CA ALA A 82 -0.81 -3.73 -14.00
C ALA A 82 0.69 -3.41 -13.92
N GLY A 83 1.52 -4.42 -13.70
CA GLY A 83 2.98 -4.27 -13.65
C GLY A 83 3.56 -3.70 -14.96
N ALA A 84 3.03 -4.11 -16.11
CA ALA A 84 3.47 -3.56 -17.40
C ALA A 84 3.17 -2.07 -17.52
N VAL A 85 1.97 -1.62 -17.12
CA VAL A 85 1.65 -0.18 -17.13
C VAL A 85 2.45 0.58 -16.07
N MET A 86 2.73 0.01 -14.90
CA MET A 86 3.67 0.59 -13.94
C MET A 86 5.06 0.78 -14.54
N GLY A 87 5.55 -0.19 -15.32
CA GLY A 87 6.81 -0.08 -16.07
C GLY A 87 6.80 1.07 -17.08
N GLU A 88 5.73 1.22 -17.85
CA GLU A 88 5.59 2.33 -18.80
C GLU A 88 5.44 3.70 -18.11
N GLU A 89 4.75 3.77 -16.97
CA GLU A 89 4.73 4.96 -16.11
C GLU A 89 6.13 5.30 -15.58
N SER A 90 6.92 4.28 -15.22
CA SER A 90 8.32 4.45 -14.79
C SER A 90 9.19 5.06 -15.89
N LYS A 91 9.03 4.61 -17.14
CA LYS A 91 9.69 5.22 -18.30
C LYS A 91 9.29 6.67 -18.49
N ALA A 92 8.01 7.00 -18.34
CA ALA A 92 7.54 8.39 -18.41
C ALA A 92 8.18 9.26 -17.31
N LYS A 93 8.46 8.68 -16.14
CA LYS A 93 9.18 9.34 -15.03
C LYS A 93 10.71 9.26 -15.15
N GLY A 94 11.25 8.69 -16.22
CA GLY A 94 12.70 8.50 -16.39
C GLY A 94 13.34 7.64 -15.30
N ALA A 95 12.57 6.81 -14.59
CA ALA A 95 13.03 5.95 -13.52
C ALA A 95 13.33 4.54 -14.06
N HIS A 96 14.42 3.95 -13.59
CA HIS A 96 14.93 2.67 -14.07
C HIS A 96 14.54 1.50 -13.16
N VAL A 97 14.25 1.83 -11.89
CA VAL A 97 13.86 0.87 -10.85
C VAL A 97 12.60 1.36 -10.16
N ILE A 98 11.59 0.50 -10.09
CA ILE A 98 10.40 0.72 -9.26
C ILE A 98 10.63 0.09 -7.89
N LEU A 99 10.42 0.87 -6.83
CA LEU A 99 10.56 0.43 -5.44
C LEU A 99 9.28 -0.25 -4.96
N GLY A 100 8.98 -1.40 -5.56
CA GLY A 100 7.87 -2.29 -5.26
C GLY A 100 7.89 -3.54 -6.16
N PRO A 101 6.90 -4.45 -6.00
CA PRO A 101 5.80 -4.39 -5.02
C PRO A 101 6.23 -4.55 -3.55
N THR A 102 5.33 -4.16 -2.64
CA THR A 102 5.43 -4.40 -1.19
C THR A 102 4.70 -5.69 -0.83
N ILE A 103 5.34 -6.61 -0.12
CA ILE A 103 4.81 -7.97 0.15
C ILE A 103 5.07 -8.43 1.60
N ASN A 104 5.05 -7.50 2.55
CA ASN A 104 5.02 -7.83 3.97
C ASN A 104 3.68 -8.51 4.34
N ILE A 105 3.59 -9.15 5.51
CA ILE A 105 2.43 -9.98 5.88
C ILE A 105 1.58 -9.26 6.92
N GLN A 106 0.29 -9.10 6.66
CA GLN A 106 -0.68 -8.53 7.61
C GLN A 106 -1.02 -9.51 8.74
N ARG A 107 -0.07 -9.73 9.66
CA ARG A 107 -0.29 -10.53 10.87
C ARG A 107 -1.31 -9.93 11.85
N SER A 108 -1.62 -8.65 11.68
CA SER A 108 -2.62 -7.88 12.40
C SER A 108 -3.36 -6.98 11.42
N PRO A 109 -4.65 -6.68 11.66
CA PRO A 109 -5.38 -5.70 10.86
C PRO A 109 -4.89 -4.26 11.09
N LEU A 110 -4.08 -3.99 12.13
CA LEU A 110 -3.73 -2.62 12.55
C LEU A 110 -2.55 -2.00 11.81
N GLY A 111 -1.82 -2.75 10.99
CA GLY A 111 -0.56 -2.28 10.40
C GLY A 111 -0.74 -1.02 9.56
N GLY A 112 0.08 0.00 9.82
CA GLY A 112 0.03 1.28 9.10
C GLY A 112 0.19 1.13 7.58
N ARG A 113 1.04 0.18 7.17
CA ARG A 113 1.25 -0.20 5.76
C ARG A 113 0.57 -1.51 5.38
N GLY A 114 -0.42 -1.94 6.17
CA GLY A 114 -1.22 -3.12 5.85
C GLY A 114 -1.89 -3.01 4.49
N PHE A 115 -2.37 -1.82 4.11
CA PHE A 115 -2.95 -1.53 2.80
C PHE A 115 -1.98 -1.76 1.62
N GLU A 116 -0.67 -1.62 1.86
CA GLU A 116 0.36 -1.55 0.82
C GLU A 116 0.83 -2.94 0.36
N SER A 117 0.65 -3.97 1.20
CA SER A 117 1.01 -5.35 0.88
C SER A 117 -0.17 -6.18 0.41
N LEU A 118 0.07 -7.34 -0.22
CA LEU A 118 -0.97 -8.05 -0.97
C LEU A 118 -1.92 -8.91 -0.13
N SER A 119 -1.43 -9.67 0.87
CA SER A 119 -2.26 -10.65 1.59
C SER A 119 -1.61 -11.18 2.86
N GLU A 120 -2.44 -11.65 3.79
CA GLU A 120 -2.02 -12.43 4.97
C GLU A 120 -1.50 -13.83 4.58
N ASP A 121 -1.85 -14.34 3.39
CA ASP A 121 -1.42 -15.63 2.89
C ASP A 121 -0.19 -15.51 1.98
N PRO A 122 0.91 -16.22 2.28
CA PRO A 122 2.15 -16.11 1.54
C PRO A 122 2.06 -16.63 0.10
N VAL A 123 1.16 -17.57 -0.21
CA VAL A 123 0.99 -18.07 -1.59
C VAL A 123 0.29 -17.02 -2.43
N LEU A 124 -0.81 -16.43 -1.93
CA LEU A 124 -1.48 -15.34 -2.63
C LEU A 124 -0.56 -14.13 -2.80
N ALA A 125 0.13 -13.70 -1.73
CA ALA A 125 1.06 -12.58 -1.79
C ALA A 125 2.22 -12.83 -2.76
N GLY A 126 2.86 -14.01 -2.70
CA GLY A 126 3.99 -14.37 -3.56
C GLY A 126 3.62 -14.49 -5.04
N VAL A 127 2.53 -15.18 -5.36
CA VAL A 127 2.06 -15.36 -6.74
C VAL A 127 1.61 -14.03 -7.35
N GLY A 128 0.87 -13.22 -6.58
CA GLY A 128 0.46 -11.88 -7.06
C GLY A 128 1.64 -10.95 -7.30
N ALA A 129 2.64 -10.98 -6.40
CA ALA A 129 3.87 -10.23 -6.56
C ALA A 129 4.69 -10.68 -7.78
N ALA A 130 4.74 -11.99 -8.05
CA ALA A 130 5.38 -12.52 -9.25
C ALA A 130 4.72 -11.97 -10.53
N GLY A 131 3.38 -11.87 -10.56
CA GLY A 131 2.64 -11.21 -11.65
C GLY A 131 3.10 -9.77 -11.88
N LEU A 132 3.09 -8.93 -10.83
CA LEU A 132 3.53 -7.53 -10.90
C LEU A 132 4.99 -7.42 -11.36
N VAL A 133 5.91 -8.19 -10.76
CA VAL A 133 7.34 -8.18 -11.11
C VAL A 133 7.57 -8.57 -12.56
N ASN A 134 6.90 -9.62 -13.04
CA ASN A 134 7.00 -10.04 -14.44
C ASN A 134 6.53 -8.92 -15.37
N GLY A 135 5.39 -8.28 -15.08
CA GLY A 135 4.87 -7.16 -15.87
C GLY A 135 5.84 -5.97 -15.91
N ILE A 136 6.38 -5.58 -14.76
CA ILE A 136 7.36 -4.48 -14.67
C ILE A 136 8.60 -4.82 -15.51
N GLN A 137 9.16 -6.02 -15.34
CA GLN A 137 10.40 -6.43 -15.99
C GLN A 137 10.26 -6.69 -17.49
N ASP A 138 9.08 -7.05 -17.98
CA ASP A 138 8.78 -7.15 -19.42
C ASP A 138 9.00 -5.82 -20.16
N THR A 139 8.92 -4.69 -19.45
CA THR A 139 9.17 -3.36 -20.03
C THR A 139 10.64 -2.95 -20.02
N GLY A 140 11.54 -3.76 -19.46
CA GLY A 140 12.95 -3.43 -19.24
C GLY A 140 13.23 -2.62 -17.96
N ILE A 141 12.21 -2.35 -17.16
CA ILE A 141 12.32 -1.71 -15.84
C ILE A 141 12.62 -2.75 -14.76
N VAL A 142 13.44 -2.40 -13.78
CA VAL A 142 13.76 -3.32 -12.69
C VAL A 142 12.73 -3.19 -11.56
N ALA A 143 12.18 -4.31 -11.10
CA ALA A 143 11.38 -4.34 -9.88
C ALA A 143 12.28 -4.52 -8.65
N CYS A 144 12.00 -3.76 -7.58
CA CYS A 144 12.67 -3.87 -6.29
C CYS A 144 11.65 -4.27 -5.22
N ILE A 145 11.54 -5.58 -4.95
CA ILE A 145 10.54 -6.08 -3.99
C ILE A 145 10.91 -5.75 -2.55
N LYS A 146 9.92 -5.43 -1.72
CA LYS A 146 10.14 -4.88 -0.37
C LYS A 146 9.07 -5.28 0.65
N HIS A 147 9.31 -5.16 1.96
CA HIS A 147 10.62 -4.94 2.59
C HIS A 147 11.08 -6.27 3.16
N PHE A 148 12.24 -6.73 2.71
CA PHE A 148 12.81 -8.02 3.07
C PHE A 148 13.56 -7.90 4.41
N VAL A 149 13.08 -8.43 5.54
CA VAL A 149 11.82 -9.14 5.78
C VAL A 149 11.27 -8.81 7.18
N CYS A 150 10.01 -9.15 7.43
CA CYS A 150 9.30 -8.97 8.70
C CYS A 150 9.08 -7.50 9.14
N ASN A 151 8.99 -6.57 8.19
CA ASN A 151 8.55 -5.20 8.47
C ASN A 151 7.01 -5.14 8.52
N ASP A 152 6.42 -5.89 9.46
CA ASP A 152 4.98 -6.11 9.50
C ASP A 152 4.24 -5.18 10.49
N GLN A 153 4.93 -4.15 11.00
CA GLN A 153 4.38 -3.05 11.83
C GLN A 153 5.24 -1.79 11.65
N GLU A 154 4.68 -0.61 11.87
CA GLU A 154 5.41 0.66 11.74
C GLU A 154 6.02 1.15 13.06
N HIS A 155 5.41 0.83 14.20
CA HIS A 155 5.85 1.30 15.51
C HIS A 155 7.29 0.86 15.82
N GLU A 156 8.18 1.85 15.96
CA GLU A 156 9.64 1.70 16.13
C GLU A 156 10.33 0.86 15.05
N ARG A 157 9.82 0.84 13.80
CA ARG A 157 10.34 0.01 12.69
C ARG A 157 11.86 0.02 12.49
N ASN A 158 12.53 1.16 12.77
CA ASN A 158 13.99 1.30 12.65
C ASN A 158 14.80 0.58 13.74
N ALA A 159 14.16 0.24 14.87
CA ALA A 159 14.82 -0.25 16.07
C ALA A 159 14.29 -1.59 16.57
N VAL A 160 13.02 -1.90 16.28
CA VAL A 160 12.31 -3.06 16.78
C VAL A 160 13.00 -4.36 16.37
N ASP A 161 13.14 -5.26 17.34
CA ASP A 161 13.61 -6.62 17.14
C ASP A 161 12.44 -7.60 17.06
N VAL A 162 12.21 -8.13 15.87
CA VAL A 162 11.22 -9.18 15.64
C VAL A 162 11.79 -10.51 16.12
N ILE A 163 11.21 -11.05 17.18
CA ILE A 163 11.54 -12.35 17.75
C ILE A 163 10.61 -13.40 17.14
N ILE A 164 11.16 -14.32 16.36
CA ILE A 164 10.39 -15.26 15.54
C ILE A 164 11.10 -16.61 15.42
N THR A 165 10.32 -17.70 15.35
CA THR A 165 10.87 -19.04 15.08
C THR A 165 11.30 -19.18 13.63
N ASN A 166 12.25 -20.09 13.34
CA ASN A 166 12.66 -20.35 11.96
C ASN A 166 11.49 -20.89 11.14
N ARG A 167 10.64 -21.72 11.76
CA ARG A 167 9.44 -22.25 11.11
C ARG A 167 8.50 -21.16 10.64
N ALA A 168 8.13 -20.22 11.50
CA ALA A 168 7.24 -19.12 11.15
C ALA A 168 7.89 -18.18 10.11
N MET A 169 9.18 -17.86 10.30
CA MET A 169 9.94 -17.04 9.35
C MET A 169 9.92 -17.65 7.94
N ARG A 170 10.07 -18.97 7.83
CA ARG A 170 10.10 -19.69 6.55
C ARG A 170 8.72 -19.91 5.93
N GLU A 171 7.74 -20.34 6.72
CA GLU A 171 6.41 -20.71 6.23
C GLU A 171 5.51 -19.51 5.93
N ILE A 172 5.74 -18.36 6.57
CA ILE A 172 4.89 -17.17 6.43
C ILE A 172 5.63 -16.02 5.76
N TYR A 173 6.70 -15.51 6.37
CA TYR A 173 7.25 -14.21 5.99
C TYR A 173 8.23 -14.28 4.82
N LEU A 174 9.04 -15.34 4.72
CA LEU A 174 9.95 -15.56 3.60
C LEU A 174 9.28 -16.26 2.42
N LEU A 175 8.22 -17.04 2.63
CA LEU A 175 7.61 -17.85 1.57
C LEU A 175 7.09 -16.98 0.41
N ALA A 176 6.49 -15.82 0.68
CA ALA A 176 6.06 -14.90 -0.37
C ALA A 176 7.24 -14.42 -1.24
N PHE A 177 8.37 -14.06 -0.62
CA PHE A 177 9.60 -13.68 -1.32
C PHE A 177 10.20 -14.88 -2.08
N GLN A 178 10.21 -16.08 -1.49
CA GLN A 178 10.71 -17.30 -2.13
C GLN A 178 9.94 -17.61 -3.41
N ILE A 179 8.60 -17.50 -3.37
CA ILE A 179 7.72 -17.66 -4.53
C ILE A 179 8.03 -16.60 -5.58
N ALA A 180 8.16 -15.33 -5.19
CA ALA A 180 8.52 -14.27 -6.14
C ALA A 180 9.89 -14.52 -6.81
N VAL A 181 10.91 -14.95 -6.06
CA VAL A 181 12.21 -15.31 -6.66
C VAL A 181 12.07 -16.47 -7.64
N ARG A 182 11.33 -17.52 -7.29
CA ARG A 182 11.08 -18.68 -8.15
C ARG A 182 10.41 -18.28 -9.46
N ASP A 183 9.34 -17.49 -9.37
CA ASP A 183 8.40 -17.29 -10.46
C ASP A 183 8.65 -16.02 -11.29
N SER A 184 9.45 -15.07 -10.79
CA SER A 184 9.69 -13.80 -11.50
C SER A 184 11.11 -13.24 -11.40
N LYS A 185 11.98 -13.81 -10.55
CA LYS A 185 13.40 -13.40 -10.39
C LYS A 185 13.58 -11.87 -10.32
N PRO A 186 13.05 -11.21 -9.26
CA PRO A 186 13.15 -9.76 -9.12
C PRO A 186 14.59 -9.26 -9.25
N GLY A 187 14.82 -8.20 -10.03
CA GLY A 187 16.18 -7.68 -10.24
C GLY A 187 16.79 -7.00 -9.02
N SER A 188 15.96 -6.62 -8.03
CA SER A 188 16.41 -5.98 -6.80
C SER A 188 15.55 -6.35 -5.59
N PHE A 189 16.15 -6.24 -4.40
CA PHE A 189 15.48 -6.34 -3.10
C PHE A 189 15.75 -5.10 -2.27
N MET A 190 14.74 -4.61 -1.55
CA MET A 190 14.94 -3.61 -0.49
C MET A 190 14.88 -4.28 0.87
N THR A 191 15.92 -4.10 1.68
CA THR A 191 15.98 -4.66 3.04
C THR A 191 15.10 -3.85 3.98
N ALA A 192 14.42 -4.54 4.89
CA ALA A 192 13.60 -3.95 5.93
C ALA A 192 14.39 -3.12 6.95
N TYR A 193 13.68 -2.19 7.60
CA TYR A 193 14.18 -1.36 8.69
C TYR A 193 14.48 -2.16 9.97
N ASN A 194 13.67 -3.16 10.29
CA ASN A 194 13.71 -3.83 11.59
C ASN A 194 14.88 -4.81 11.73
N LYS A 195 15.03 -5.33 12.94
CA LYS A 195 15.84 -6.52 13.21
C LYS A 195 14.98 -7.76 13.15
N VAL A 196 15.63 -8.88 12.88
CA VAL A 196 15.07 -10.22 13.03
C VAL A 196 16.02 -11.01 13.91
N ASN A 197 15.52 -11.48 15.06
CA ASN A 197 16.26 -12.26 16.04
C ASN A 197 17.63 -11.65 16.43
N GLY A 198 17.64 -10.33 16.68
CA GLY A 198 18.76 -9.60 17.25
C GLY A 198 19.66 -8.84 16.27
N THR A 199 19.47 -9.01 14.95
CA THR A 199 20.30 -8.35 13.92
C THR A 199 19.44 -7.63 12.90
N HIS A 200 19.79 -6.37 12.60
CA HIS A 200 19.13 -5.59 11.56
C HIS A 200 19.21 -6.32 10.22
N VAL A 201 18.12 -6.36 9.46
CA VAL A 201 18.09 -7.18 8.24
C VAL A 201 19.15 -6.72 7.23
N SER A 202 19.39 -5.42 7.14
CA SER A 202 20.40 -4.80 6.28
C SER A 202 21.86 -5.18 6.61
N GLU A 203 22.10 -5.87 7.73
CA GLU A 203 23.41 -6.39 8.14
C GLU A 203 23.36 -7.84 8.62
N ASN A 204 22.29 -8.58 8.31
CA ASN A 204 22.10 -9.96 8.74
C ASN A 204 22.62 -10.96 7.68
N PRO A 205 23.79 -11.61 7.88
CA PRO A 205 24.36 -12.53 6.89
C PRO A 205 23.50 -13.78 6.69
N LYS A 206 22.76 -14.23 7.71
CA LYS A 206 21.87 -15.40 7.55
C LYS A 206 20.78 -15.12 6.52
N ILE A 207 20.27 -13.89 6.49
CA ILE A 207 19.19 -13.49 5.60
C ILE A 207 19.73 -13.12 4.21
N LEU A 208 20.67 -12.18 4.14
CA LEU A 208 21.13 -11.63 2.85
C LEU A 208 22.11 -12.55 2.11
N LYS A 209 22.93 -13.32 2.83
CA LYS A 209 23.92 -14.21 2.23
C LYS A 209 23.46 -15.65 2.23
N ASP A 210 23.14 -16.21 3.38
CA ASP A 210 22.90 -17.66 3.48
C ASP A 210 21.56 -18.05 2.83
N ILE A 211 20.47 -17.32 3.10
CA ILE A 211 19.15 -17.59 2.50
C ILE A 211 19.07 -17.02 1.07
N LEU A 212 19.18 -15.70 0.92
CA LEU A 212 18.87 -15.04 -0.36
C LEU A 212 19.85 -15.45 -1.47
N ARG A 213 21.16 -15.35 -1.23
CA ARG A 213 22.18 -15.65 -2.25
C ARG A 213 22.65 -17.11 -2.24
N GLY A 214 22.70 -17.75 -1.07
CA GLY A 214 23.17 -19.11 -0.92
C GLY A 214 22.09 -20.13 -1.26
N GLU A 215 21.01 -20.13 -0.48
CA GLU A 215 19.95 -21.13 -0.57
C GLU A 215 19.07 -20.92 -1.80
N TRP A 216 18.58 -19.70 -2.04
CA TRP A 216 17.71 -19.39 -3.16
C TRP A 216 18.48 -19.12 -4.46
N ALA A 217 19.81 -19.04 -4.40
CA ALA A 217 20.67 -18.73 -5.53
C ALA A 217 20.21 -17.48 -6.30
N TRP A 218 19.68 -16.48 -5.60
CA TRP A 218 19.18 -15.27 -6.23
C TRP A 218 20.34 -14.37 -6.69
N GLU A 219 20.19 -13.86 -7.91
CA GLU A 219 21.12 -12.94 -8.54
C GLU A 219 20.45 -11.59 -8.77
N GLY A 220 20.89 -10.58 -8.02
CA GLY A 220 20.43 -9.21 -8.14
C GLY A 220 21.10 -8.32 -7.10
N MET A 221 20.59 -7.10 -6.96
CA MET A 221 21.15 -6.08 -6.07
C MET A 221 20.25 -5.86 -4.85
N THR A 222 20.84 -5.82 -3.65
CA THR A 222 20.14 -5.41 -2.43
C THR A 222 20.38 -3.93 -2.14
N MET A 223 19.32 -3.21 -1.81
CA MET A 223 19.38 -1.82 -1.33
C MET A 223 18.80 -1.72 0.07
N SER A 224 19.28 -0.77 0.86
CA SER A 224 18.60 -0.43 2.10
C SER A 224 17.27 0.25 1.81
N ASP A 225 16.30 0.12 2.72
CA ASP A 225 15.29 1.15 2.84
C ASP A 225 15.95 2.51 3.22
N TRP A 226 15.22 3.62 3.12
CA TRP A 226 15.76 4.97 3.27
C TRP A 226 16.29 5.20 4.69
N TYR A 227 17.60 5.35 4.82
CA TYR A 227 18.33 5.40 6.10
C TYR A 227 18.33 4.08 6.89
N GLY A 228 17.91 2.97 6.27
CA GLY A 228 17.87 1.62 6.85
C GLY A 228 19.22 0.89 6.85
N THR A 229 20.33 1.62 6.90
CA THR A 229 21.68 1.07 7.09
C THR A 229 22.14 1.42 8.50
N TYR A 230 22.68 0.46 9.25
CA TYR A 230 23.00 0.64 10.69
C TYR A 230 24.46 0.39 11.05
N SER A 231 25.26 -0.10 10.11
CA SER A 231 26.69 -0.29 10.28
C SER A 231 27.46 -0.04 8.99
N THR A 232 28.75 0.24 9.13
CA THR A 232 29.68 0.36 8.00
C THR A 232 30.20 -1.01 7.55
N SER A 233 30.71 -1.82 8.48
CA SER A 233 31.45 -3.05 8.11
C SER A 233 30.54 -4.26 8.00
N GLU A 234 29.64 -4.41 8.96
CA GLU A 234 28.74 -5.56 9.11
C GLU A 234 27.77 -5.61 7.93
N ALA A 235 27.15 -4.49 7.54
CA ALA A 235 26.28 -4.40 6.36
C ALA A 235 26.98 -4.82 5.05
N ILE A 236 28.20 -4.32 4.80
CA ILE A 236 28.98 -4.68 3.59
C ILE A 236 29.34 -6.17 3.57
N ASN A 237 29.74 -6.72 4.72
CA ASN A 237 30.12 -8.12 4.86
C ASN A 237 28.91 -9.07 4.80
N ALA A 238 27.73 -8.62 5.26
CA ALA A 238 26.48 -9.36 5.20
C ALA A 238 25.89 -9.44 3.78
N GLY A 239 26.19 -8.46 2.93
CA GLY A 239 25.80 -8.46 1.52
C GLY A 239 24.87 -7.34 1.10
N LEU A 240 24.76 -6.25 1.88
CA LEU A 240 24.01 -5.05 1.49
C LEU A 240 24.78 -4.25 0.44
N ASP A 241 24.27 -4.21 -0.79
CA ASP A 241 25.01 -3.69 -1.94
C ASP A 241 24.93 -2.15 -2.04
N LEU A 242 23.76 -1.56 -1.81
CA LEU A 242 23.52 -0.11 -1.94
C LEU A 242 22.89 0.50 -0.67
N GLU A 243 23.48 1.57 -0.14
CA GLU A 243 22.85 2.42 0.89
C GLU A 243 22.05 3.53 0.22
N MET A 244 20.78 3.68 0.62
CA MET A 244 19.90 4.77 0.24
C MET A 244 19.35 5.49 1.48
N PRO A 245 19.08 6.81 1.40
CA PRO A 245 19.44 7.72 0.32
C PRO A 245 20.91 8.18 0.43
N GLY A 246 21.34 8.98 -0.55
CA GLY A 246 22.51 9.85 -0.45
C GLY A 246 22.20 11.23 0.17
N PRO A 247 23.23 11.98 0.60
CA PRO A 247 24.61 11.53 0.74
C PRO A 247 24.75 10.51 1.86
N SER A 248 25.68 9.56 1.68
CA SER A 248 25.88 8.44 2.61
C SER A 248 26.17 8.89 4.06
N ARG A 249 25.60 8.16 5.03
CA ARG A 249 25.90 8.32 6.46
C ARG A 249 26.96 7.32 6.94
N LEU A 250 26.98 6.12 6.37
CA LEU A 250 27.76 4.98 6.91
C LEU A 250 28.83 4.44 5.96
N ARG A 251 28.89 4.93 4.71
CA ARG A 251 29.90 4.58 3.71
C ARG A 251 30.82 5.79 3.46
N GLY A 252 31.43 5.88 2.28
CA GLY A 252 32.42 6.92 1.98
C GLY A 252 33.65 6.82 2.89
N GLY A 253 33.98 7.90 3.60
CA GLY A 253 35.17 7.96 4.47
C GLY A 253 35.20 6.93 5.59
N LEU A 254 34.04 6.59 6.17
CA LEU A 254 33.95 5.54 7.20
C LEU A 254 34.30 4.17 6.63
N LEU A 255 33.81 3.85 5.42
CA LEU A 255 34.12 2.59 4.75
C LEU A 255 35.57 2.54 4.27
N GLN A 256 36.15 3.67 3.86
CA GLN A 256 37.60 3.76 3.59
C GLN A 256 38.42 3.44 4.85
N GLY A 257 38.03 3.97 6.01
CA GLY A 257 38.64 3.62 7.30
C GLY A 257 38.48 2.14 7.68
N ALA A 258 37.31 1.56 7.41
CA ALA A 258 37.06 0.13 7.64
C ALA A 258 37.91 -0.77 6.73
N LEU A 259 38.11 -0.38 5.46
CA LEU A 259 39.02 -1.05 4.53
C LEU A 259 40.47 -0.95 5.01
N ALA A 260 40.93 0.25 5.37
CA ALA A 260 42.30 0.49 5.84
C ALA A 260 42.63 -0.26 7.15
N SER A 261 41.62 -0.58 7.95
CA SER A 261 41.74 -1.35 9.19
C SER A 261 41.46 -2.84 9.04
N ASN A 262 41.25 -3.34 7.81
CA ASN A 262 40.92 -4.74 7.49
C ASN A 262 39.62 -5.25 8.14
N LYS A 263 38.68 -4.36 8.53
CA LYS A 263 37.33 -4.75 8.94
C LYS A 263 36.45 -5.17 7.75
N VAL A 264 36.76 -4.62 6.59
CA VAL A 264 36.17 -4.97 5.29
C VAL A 264 37.30 -5.27 4.34
N THR A 265 37.16 -6.33 3.53
CA THR A 265 38.17 -6.68 2.52
C THR A 265 37.89 -5.94 1.20
N GLU A 266 38.92 -5.71 0.40
CA GLU A 266 38.73 -5.21 -0.97
C GLU A 266 37.82 -6.14 -1.79
N HIS A 267 37.91 -7.44 -1.56
CA HIS A 267 37.03 -8.41 -2.19
C HIS A 267 35.56 -8.12 -1.85
N ALA A 268 35.22 -7.90 -0.58
CA ALA A 268 33.84 -7.58 -0.18
C ALA A 268 33.33 -6.29 -0.87
N ILE A 269 34.13 -5.23 -0.91
CA ILE A 269 33.79 -3.98 -1.62
C ILE A 269 33.58 -4.24 -3.11
N THR A 270 34.47 -5.00 -3.74
CA THR A 270 34.39 -5.34 -5.17
C THR A 270 33.15 -6.17 -5.47
N GLN A 271 32.74 -7.09 -4.57
CA GLN A 271 31.51 -7.85 -4.73
C GLN A 271 30.25 -6.97 -4.60
N ARG A 272 30.21 -6.01 -3.66
CA ARG A 272 29.07 -5.07 -3.58
C ARG A 272 29.00 -4.18 -4.83
N ALA A 273 30.15 -3.68 -5.29
CA ALA A 273 30.24 -2.84 -6.49
C ALA A 273 29.81 -3.62 -7.75
N ARG A 274 30.15 -4.91 -7.84
CA ARG A 274 29.70 -5.80 -8.91
C ARG A 274 28.18 -5.83 -9.03
N GLU A 275 27.45 -5.95 -7.92
CA GLU A 275 25.99 -6.02 -7.97
C GLU A 275 25.36 -4.69 -8.39
N VAL A 276 25.97 -3.55 -7.99
CA VAL A 276 25.56 -2.22 -8.49
C VAL A 276 25.79 -2.11 -10.01
N LEU A 277 26.91 -2.61 -10.53
CA LEU A 277 27.19 -2.60 -11.97
C LEU A 277 26.31 -3.59 -12.75
N ASN A 278 25.96 -4.74 -12.15
CA ASN A 278 24.96 -5.65 -12.69
C ASN A 278 23.58 -4.97 -12.78
N LEU A 279 23.20 -4.17 -11.78
CA LEU A 279 21.98 -3.37 -11.83
C LEU A 279 22.03 -2.36 -12.99
N VAL A 280 23.16 -1.67 -13.21
CA VAL A 280 23.34 -0.77 -14.37
C VAL A 280 23.05 -1.51 -15.68
N ASN A 281 23.60 -2.72 -15.85
CA ASN A 281 23.35 -3.55 -17.04
C ASN A 281 21.88 -3.96 -17.19
N ARG A 282 21.20 -4.30 -16.09
CA ARG A 282 19.76 -4.60 -16.11
C ARG A 282 18.96 -3.36 -16.52
N CYS A 283 19.28 -2.21 -15.94
CA CYS A 283 18.62 -0.94 -16.23
C CYS A 283 18.86 -0.46 -17.67
N ALA A 284 19.94 -0.88 -18.33
CA ALA A 284 20.19 -0.55 -19.72
C ALA A 284 19.05 -1.00 -20.66
N ALA A 285 18.36 -2.09 -20.33
CA ALA A 285 17.22 -2.63 -21.09
C ALA A 285 16.01 -1.67 -21.14
N SER A 286 15.87 -0.76 -20.17
CA SER A 286 14.79 0.23 -20.14
C SER A 286 14.85 1.23 -21.30
N GLY A 287 16.02 1.42 -21.92
CA GLY A 287 16.24 2.45 -22.94
C GLY A 287 16.26 3.89 -22.40
N ILE A 288 16.07 4.10 -21.10
CA ILE A 288 16.04 5.41 -20.47
C ILE A 288 17.46 6.01 -20.47
N PRO A 289 17.63 7.29 -20.84
CA PRO A 289 18.90 8.00 -20.69
C PRO A 289 19.11 8.47 -19.24
N GLU A 290 20.37 8.61 -18.84
CA GLU A 290 20.71 9.26 -17.58
C GLU A 290 20.09 10.67 -17.51
N ASN A 291 19.56 11.05 -16.34
CA ASN A 291 18.89 12.34 -16.11
C ASN A 291 17.69 12.63 -17.04
N ALA A 292 17.00 11.60 -17.54
CA ALA A 292 15.76 11.77 -18.30
C ALA A 292 14.79 12.72 -17.59
N GLU A 293 14.13 13.58 -18.37
CA GLU A 293 13.08 14.46 -17.83
C GLU A 293 11.87 13.64 -17.36
N GLU A 294 11.20 14.09 -16.30
CA GLU A 294 9.96 13.50 -15.86
C GLU A 294 8.78 14.05 -16.66
N GLY A 295 7.98 13.14 -17.22
CA GLY A 295 6.76 13.44 -17.94
C GLY A 295 5.54 12.68 -17.41
N THR A 296 4.44 12.80 -18.13
CA THR A 296 3.17 12.14 -17.87
C THR A 296 2.81 11.20 -19.02
N ARG A 297 1.94 10.24 -18.74
CA ARG A 297 1.38 9.28 -19.70
C ARG A 297 -0.11 9.04 -19.40
N ASP A 298 -0.83 10.14 -19.18
CA ASP A 298 -2.26 10.14 -18.96
C ASP A 298 -2.98 9.78 -20.28
N THR A 299 -3.49 8.55 -20.37
CA THR A 299 -4.08 7.99 -21.59
C THR A 299 -5.38 7.27 -21.28
N PRO A 300 -6.37 7.27 -22.20
CA PRO A 300 -7.61 6.53 -22.02
C PRO A 300 -7.41 5.03 -21.77
N GLU A 301 -6.36 4.42 -22.34
CA GLU A 301 -6.03 3.01 -22.13
C GLU A 301 -5.56 2.74 -20.70
N THR A 302 -4.72 3.63 -20.14
CA THR A 302 -4.34 3.58 -18.71
C THR A 302 -5.56 3.74 -17.83
N ALA A 303 -6.42 4.73 -18.09
CA ALA A 303 -7.67 4.95 -17.36
C ALA A 303 -8.58 3.71 -17.39
N ALA A 304 -8.78 3.10 -18.57
CA ALA A 304 -9.58 1.90 -18.71
C ALA A 304 -9.02 0.72 -17.91
N LEU A 305 -7.70 0.52 -17.91
CA LEU A 305 -7.06 -0.52 -17.11
C LEU A 305 -7.19 -0.24 -15.61
N LEU A 306 -6.98 0.99 -15.16
CA LEU A 306 -7.14 1.37 -13.75
C LEU A 306 -8.58 1.13 -13.27
N LYS A 307 -9.59 1.48 -14.09
CA LYS A 307 -11.01 1.16 -13.82
C LYS A 307 -11.21 -0.36 -13.74
N LYS A 308 -10.67 -1.12 -14.70
CA LYS A 308 -10.77 -2.60 -14.74
C LYS A 308 -10.18 -3.23 -13.47
N ILE A 309 -8.96 -2.86 -13.08
CA ILE A 309 -8.29 -3.41 -11.89
C ILE A 309 -9.09 -3.03 -10.63
N SER A 310 -9.45 -1.76 -10.50
CA SER A 310 -10.21 -1.27 -9.35
C SER A 310 -11.56 -1.98 -9.23
N ALA A 311 -12.33 -2.11 -10.31
CA ALA A 311 -13.62 -2.82 -10.29
C ALA A 311 -13.47 -4.32 -9.99
N ASN A 312 -12.40 -4.97 -10.48
CA ASN A 312 -12.08 -6.37 -10.18
C ASN A 312 -11.42 -6.60 -8.81
N SER A 313 -11.15 -5.53 -8.06
CA SER A 313 -10.70 -5.59 -6.66
C SER A 313 -11.85 -5.47 -5.66
N ILE A 314 -12.98 -4.86 -6.05
CA ILE A 314 -14.12 -4.63 -5.15
C ILE A 314 -14.75 -5.95 -4.74
N VAL A 315 -14.77 -6.22 -3.43
CA VAL A 315 -15.35 -7.45 -2.87
C VAL A 315 -16.78 -7.17 -2.42
N LEU A 316 -17.74 -7.94 -2.96
CA LEU A 316 -19.10 -7.96 -2.43
C LEU A 316 -19.14 -8.86 -1.19
N LEU A 317 -19.23 -8.24 -0.01
CA LEU A 317 -19.20 -8.96 1.26
C LEU A 317 -20.59 -9.49 1.62
N LYS A 318 -21.63 -8.68 1.43
CA LYS A 318 -23.02 -9.00 1.79
C LYS A 318 -23.99 -8.41 0.74
N ASN A 319 -25.03 -9.16 0.38
CA ASN A 319 -26.10 -8.69 -0.52
C ASN A 319 -27.43 -9.42 -0.20
N GLU A 320 -28.08 -9.05 0.89
CA GLU A 320 -29.38 -9.60 1.27
C GLU A 320 -30.51 -8.95 0.47
N GLY A 321 -31.54 -9.72 0.11
CA GLY A 321 -32.71 -9.21 -0.61
C GLY A 321 -32.45 -8.77 -2.05
N ASN A 322 -31.27 -9.08 -2.62
CA ASN A 322 -30.83 -8.62 -3.94
C ASN A 322 -30.88 -7.09 -4.09
N VAL A 323 -30.46 -6.36 -3.05
CA VAL A 323 -30.37 -4.89 -3.08
C VAL A 323 -29.45 -4.44 -4.23
N LEU A 324 -28.29 -5.07 -4.37
CA LEU A 324 -27.39 -4.83 -5.50
C LEU A 324 -27.65 -5.83 -6.64
N PRO A 325 -27.53 -5.39 -7.92
CA PRO A 325 -27.15 -4.03 -8.35
C PRO A 325 -28.31 -3.02 -8.29
N LEU A 326 -27.97 -1.77 -7.93
CA LEU A 326 -28.89 -0.63 -7.90
C LEU A 326 -29.38 -0.24 -9.31
N LYS A 327 -30.44 0.58 -9.37
CA LYS A 327 -31.06 1.00 -10.64
C LYS A 327 -30.84 2.48 -10.91
N LYS A 328 -30.56 2.82 -12.17
CA LYS A 328 -30.22 4.21 -12.57
C LYS A 328 -31.42 5.17 -12.62
N ASN A 329 -32.64 4.63 -12.64
CA ASN A 329 -33.91 5.36 -12.72
C ASN A 329 -34.60 5.55 -11.35
N LYS A 330 -33.84 5.44 -10.26
CA LYS A 330 -34.35 5.44 -8.88
C LYS A 330 -33.77 6.60 -8.08
N SER A 331 -34.63 7.30 -7.32
CA SER A 331 -34.16 8.43 -6.51
C SER A 331 -33.12 7.94 -5.51
N THR A 332 -32.00 8.65 -5.44
CA THR A 332 -30.81 8.16 -4.74
C THR A 332 -30.31 9.19 -3.74
N LEU A 333 -30.09 8.74 -2.51
CA LEU A 333 -29.35 9.49 -1.52
C LEU A 333 -27.91 8.97 -1.46
N ILE A 334 -26.93 9.86 -1.68
CA ILE A 334 -25.51 9.59 -1.49
C ILE A 334 -25.10 10.22 -0.16
N VAL A 335 -24.56 9.44 0.77
CA VAL A 335 -24.16 9.90 2.10
C VAL A 335 -22.73 9.51 2.41
N GLY A 336 -22.06 10.31 3.21
CA GLY A 336 -20.87 9.89 3.92
C GLY A 336 -19.62 10.68 3.56
N PRO A 337 -18.62 10.66 4.45
CA PRO A 337 -17.43 11.49 4.32
C PRO A 337 -16.55 11.13 3.11
N ASN A 338 -16.63 9.88 2.63
CA ASN A 338 -15.85 9.43 1.47
C ASN A 338 -16.60 9.59 0.13
N ALA A 339 -17.80 10.20 0.13
CA ALA A 339 -18.58 10.36 -1.10
C ALA A 339 -18.01 11.44 -2.02
N LYS A 340 -17.67 12.60 -1.46
CA LYS A 340 -17.10 13.76 -2.19
C LYS A 340 -15.57 13.90 -2.05
N ILE A 341 -14.94 12.96 -1.36
CA ILE A 341 -13.48 12.90 -1.24
C ILE A 341 -13.04 11.58 -1.87
N ALA A 342 -12.21 11.66 -2.91
CA ALA A 342 -11.66 10.47 -3.52
C ALA A 342 -10.62 9.85 -2.57
N THR A 343 -11.01 8.80 -1.85
CA THR A 343 -10.07 7.98 -1.08
C THR A 343 -9.40 6.95 -2.00
N TYR A 344 -8.33 7.38 -2.68
CA TYR A 344 -7.71 6.60 -3.75
C TYR A 344 -6.42 5.87 -3.35
N CYS A 345 -5.71 6.29 -2.30
CA CYS A 345 -4.49 5.63 -1.81
C CYS A 345 -4.37 5.69 -0.28
N GLY A 346 -3.45 4.89 0.27
CA GLY A 346 -2.98 5.06 1.66
C GLY A 346 -1.85 6.10 1.77
N GLY A 347 -1.43 6.39 3.00
CA GLY A 347 -0.44 7.42 3.30
C GLY A 347 1.02 6.97 3.14
N GLY A 348 1.95 7.93 3.20
CA GLY A 348 3.39 7.65 3.19
C GLY A 348 4.01 7.55 1.80
N SER A 349 5.06 6.74 1.68
CA SER A 349 5.84 6.63 0.44
C SER A 349 5.05 6.04 -0.73
N ALA A 350 4.04 5.21 -0.50
CA ALA A 350 3.13 4.71 -1.55
C ALA A 350 2.31 5.83 -2.22
N SER A 351 2.06 6.95 -1.50
CA SER A 351 1.28 8.06 -2.05
C SER A 351 2.03 8.82 -3.16
N LEU A 352 1.25 9.33 -4.11
CA LEU A 352 1.73 10.16 -5.22
C LEU A 352 0.67 11.21 -5.60
N LEU A 353 1.04 12.18 -6.42
CA LEU A 353 0.08 13.11 -7.04
C LEU A 353 -0.58 12.39 -8.24
N PRO A 354 -1.87 12.03 -8.21
CA PRO A 354 -2.49 11.33 -9.32
C PRO A 354 -2.76 12.31 -10.48
N TYR A 355 -2.89 11.80 -11.72
CA TYR A 355 -3.42 12.59 -12.85
C TYR A 355 -4.75 13.26 -12.49
N TYR A 356 -5.62 12.48 -11.85
CA TYR A 356 -6.90 12.87 -11.29
C TYR A 356 -7.33 11.77 -10.31
N ALA A 357 -8.29 12.06 -9.45
CA ALA A 357 -8.96 11.05 -8.64
C ALA A 357 -10.46 11.31 -8.66
N VAL A 358 -11.23 10.33 -9.12
CA VAL A 358 -12.68 10.50 -9.33
C VAL A 358 -13.44 10.13 -8.07
N THR A 359 -14.34 11.01 -7.62
CA THR A 359 -15.15 10.77 -6.41
C THR A 359 -16.35 9.85 -6.72
N PRO A 360 -16.80 9.02 -5.76
CA PRO A 360 -18.05 8.27 -5.91
C PRO A 360 -19.26 9.17 -6.21
N TYR A 361 -19.34 10.33 -5.56
CA TYR A 361 -20.45 11.26 -5.73
C TYR A 361 -20.58 11.77 -7.17
N ASP A 362 -19.48 12.23 -7.77
CA ASP A 362 -19.50 12.82 -9.12
C ASP A 362 -19.96 11.79 -10.16
N VAL A 363 -19.44 10.57 -10.06
CA VAL A 363 -19.77 9.50 -11.02
C VAL A 363 -21.20 9.02 -10.85
N VAL A 364 -21.63 8.72 -9.62
CA VAL A 364 -23.00 8.26 -9.38
C VAL A 364 -23.99 9.31 -9.85
N THR A 365 -23.77 10.58 -9.53
CA THR A 365 -24.65 11.68 -9.96
C THR A 365 -24.72 11.77 -11.48
N ALA A 366 -23.59 11.61 -12.19
CA ALA A 366 -23.54 11.65 -13.64
C ALA A 366 -24.15 10.40 -14.32
N LEU A 367 -24.22 9.26 -13.63
CA LEU A 367 -24.72 7.99 -14.18
C LEU A 367 -26.23 7.79 -14.04
N LEU A 368 -26.89 8.51 -13.12
CA LEU A 368 -28.33 8.40 -12.93
C LEU A 368 -29.09 9.00 -14.12
N GLU A 369 -30.26 8.45 -14.43
CA GLU A 369 -31.06 8.89 -15.57
C GLU A 369 -31.57 10.33 -15.39
N GLU A 370 -31.64 11.08 -16.48
CA GLU A 370 -32.10 12.47 -16.46
C GLU A 370 -33.48 12.61 -15.80
N GLY A 371 -33.61 13.55 -14.86
CA GLY A 371 -34.82 13.76 -14.06
C GLY A 371 -34.93 12.90 -12.80
N THR A 372 -33.98 11.99 -12.55
CA THR A 372 -33.88 11.25 -11.28
C THR A 372 -33.40 12.18 -10.16
N GLU A 373 -34.07 12.14 -9.01
CA GLU A 373 -33.66 12.94 -7.86
C GLU A 373 -32.38 12.37 -7.23
N VAL A 374 -31.36 13.22 -7.05
CA VAL A 374 -30.12 12.89 -6.34
C VAL A 374 -29.99 13.82 -5.15
N LYS A 375 -29.91 13.24 -3.95
CA LYS A 375 -29.69 13.96 -2.70
C LYS A 375 -28.31 13.65 -2.15
N TYR A 376 -27.74 14.61 -1.42
CA TYR A 376 -26.46 14.45 -0.74
C TYR A 376 -26.47 15.11 0.63
N THR A 377 -25.81 14.45 1.58
CA THR A 377 -25.45 14.99 2.90
C THR A 377 -24.16 14.30 3.33
N VAL A 378 -23.32 14.99 4.11
CA VAL A 378 -22.09 14.36 4.64
C VAL A 378 -22.42 13.30 5.69
N GLY A 379 -23.53 13.44 6.41
CA GLY A 379 -23.95 12.55 7.50
C GLY A 379 -23.09 12.73 8.76
N CYS A 380 -21.78 12.52 8.64
CA CYS A 380 -20.79 12.80 9.67
C CYS A 380 -19.39 12.95 9.06
N TYR A 381 -18.47 13.60 9.77
CA TYR A 381 -17.06 13.57 9.39
C TYR A 381 -16.33 12.33 9.93
N SER A 382 -15.27 11.93 9.22
CA SER A 382 -14.36 10.83 9.57
C SER A 382 -12.88 11.19 9.42
N HIS A 383 -12.57 12.45 9.15
CA HIS A 383 -11.19 12.88 8.93
C HIS A 383 -10.40 12.79 10.25
N ARG A 384 -9.14 12.35 10.19
CA ARG A 384 -8.25 12.33 11.36
C ARG A 384 -7.69 13.73 11.62
N GLU A 385 -7.09 14.26 10.57
CA GLU A 385 -6.68 15.66 10.44
C GLU A 385 -7.72 16.36 9.55
N LEU A 386 -7.87 17.68 9.64
CA LEU A 386 -8.83 18.40 8.82
C LEU A 386 -8.59 18.14 7.32
N PRO A 387 -9.65 18.06 6.49
CA PRO A 387 -9.53 17.91 5.06
C PRO A 387 -8.69 19.03 4.45
N LEU A 388 -7.92 18.71 3.41
CA LEU A 388 -7.05 19.69 2.76
C LEU A 388 -7.88 20.85 2.17
N LEU A 389 -7.47 22.07 2.52
CA LEU A 389 -8.23 23.27 2.20
C LEU A 389 -8.06 23.75 0.75
N GLY A 390 -6.97 23.35 0.06
CA GLY A 390 -6.60 23.93 -1.23
C GLY A 390 -7.68 23.86 -2.32
N ALA A 391 -8.41 22.75 -2.43
CA ALA A 391 -9.48 22.62 -3.43
C ALA A 391 -10.70 23.54 -3.16
N GLN A 392 -10.81 24.07 -1.94
CA GLN A 392 -11.87 24.99 -1.52
C GLN A 392 -11.42 26.46 -1.62
N LEU A 393 -10.17 26.70 -2.00
CA LEU A 393 -9.60 28.04 -2.13
C LEU A 393 -9.42 28.44 -3.58
N THR A 394 -9.49 29.75 -3.81
CA THR A 394 -9.08 30.38 -5.06
C THR A 394 -7.78 31.14 -4.86
N SER A 395 -6.75 30.79 -5.62
CA SER A 395 -5.45 31.47 -5.62
C SER A 395 -5.55 32.91 -6.10
N GLU A 396 -4.49 33.70 -5.91
CA GLU A 396 -4.45 35.09 -6.36
C GLU A 396 -4.60 35.26 -7.88
N GLU A 397 -4.27 34.22 -8.66
CA GLU A 397 -4.46 34.17 -10.11
C GLU A 397 -5.88 33.74 -10.53
N GLY A 398 -6.78 33.47 -9.58
CA GLY A 398 -8.14 33.00 -9.87
C GLY A 398 -8.26 31.51 -10.19
N LYS A 399 -7.20 30.72 -9.97
CA LYS A 399 -7.21 29.25 -10.14
C LYS A 399 -7.55 28.54 -8.83
N PRO A 400 -8.15 27.34 -8.84
CA PRO A 400 -8.30 26.52 -7.65
C PRO A 400 -6.95 26.26 -6.96
N GLY A 401 -6.90 26.37 -5.63
CA GLY A 401 -5.68 26.22 -4.84
C GLY A 401 -5.26 27.49 -4.09
N MET A 402 -4.02 27.47 -3.60
CA MET A 402 -3.35 28.59 -2.95
C MET A 402 -2.16 29.06 -3.78
N THR A 403 -1.87 30.35 -3.77
CA THR A 403 -0.59 30.89 -4.22
C THR A 403 0.46 30.62 -3.14
N PHE A 404 1.50 29.88 -3.48
CA PHE A 404 2.69 29.65 -2.66
C PHE A 404 3.84 30.51 -3.16
N ARG A 405 4.50 31.23 -2.25
CA ARG A 405 5.74 31.95 -2.51
C ARG A 405 6.81 31.56 -1.52
N ALA A 406 7.99 31.19 -2.01
CA ALA A 406 9.16 30.90 -1.18
C ALA A 406 10.09 32.11 -1.10
N TYR A 407 10.77 32.30 0.05
CA TYR A 407 11.67 33.42 0.34
C TYR A 407 12.89 32.93 1.12
N ASN A 408 14.04 33.59 0.94
CA ASN A 408 15.20 33.39 1.83
C ASN A 408 15.08 34.26 3.10
N GLU A 409 14.26 35.31 3.07
CA GLU A 409 14.05 36.25 4.18
C GLU A 409 12.67 36.07 4.87
N PRO A 410 12.59 36.31 6.20
CA PRO A 410 11.34 36.24 6.95
C PRO A 410 10.37 37.35 6.55
N SER A 411 9.09 37.19 6.91
CA SER A 411 8.02 38.15 6.62
C SER A 411 8.19 39.51 7.29
N SER A 412 9.09 39.63 8.26
CA SER A 412 9.47 40.90 8.89
C SER A 412 10.36 41.79 8.03
N VAL A 413 10.96 41.26 6.97
CA VAL A 413 11.76 42.05 6.01
C VAL A 413 10.82 42.70 5.00
N THR A 414 10.76 44.02 5.01
CA THR A 414 10.05 44.81 4.01
C THR A 414 10.68 44.62 2.63
N ASP A 415 9.85 44.42 1.60
CA ASP A 415 10.27 44.24 0.19
C ASP A 415 11.04 42.94 -0.14
N ARG A 416 10.92 41.89 0.69
CA ARG A 416 11.47 40.55 0.36
C ARG A 416 10.96 40.07 -1.01
N GLN A 417 11.84 39.45 -1.79
CA GLN A 417 11.51 38.98 -3.14
C GLN A 417 11.30 37.46 -3.15
N PRO A 418 10.24 36.95 -3.80
CA PRO A 418 10.03 35.52 -3.90
C PRO A 418 11.13 34.88 -4.77
N ILE A 419 11.67 33.76 -4.30
CA ILE A 419 12.62 32.92 -5.05
C ILE A 419 11.92 31.84 -5.87
N ASP A 420 10.64 31.61 -5.58
CA ASP A 420 9.77 30.69 -6.28
C ASP A 420 8.31 31.12 -6.04
N GLU A 421 7.45 30.88 -7.03
CA GLU A 421 6.02 31.18 -6.96
C GLU A 421 5.23 30.13 -7.73
N LEU A 422 4.26 29.50 -7.08
CA LEU A 422 3.48 28.38 -7.62
C LEU A 422 2.03 28.46 -7.17
N THR A 423 1.10 27.95 -7.97
CA THR A 423 -0.25 27.61 -7.49
C THR A 423 -0.24 26.17 -7.01
N ILE A 424 -0.60 25.93 -5.75
CA ILE A 424 -0.69 24.58 -5.18
C ILE A 424 -2.14 24.22 -4.89
N LEU A 425 -2.57 23.06 -5.37
CA LEU A 425 -3.91 22.53 -5.10
C LEU A 425 -3.92 21.66 -3.83
N ARG A 426 -2.88 20.84 -3.68
CA ARG A 426 -2.67 20.04 -2.47
C ARG A 426 -2.04 20.94 -1.41
N THR A 427 -2.62 20.96 -0.22
CA THR A 427 -2.13 21.76 0.92
C THR A 427 -1.53 20.89 2.01
N SER A 428 -0.90 19.78 1.61
CA SER A 428 -0.09 18.93 2.49
C SER A 428 1.18 18.57 1.74
N GLU A 429 2.25 19.26 2.07
CA GLU A 429 3.49 19.30 1.30
C GLU A 429 4.68 19.00 2.19
N PHE A 430 5.55 18.11 1.72
CA PHE A 430 6.78 17.74 2.40
C PHE A 430 7.99 18.14 1.55
N PHE A 431 8.77 19.09 2.04
CA PHE A 431 9.84 19.76 1.30
C PHE A 431 11.18 19.02 1.42
N ILE A 432 11.15 17.68 1.43
CA ILE A 432 12.35 16.86 1.62
C ILE A 432 13.35 16.97 0.47
N ASP A 433 12.84 17.21 -0.74
CA ASP A 433 13.57 17.33 -2.00
C ASP A 433 13.41 18.72 -2.65
N TYR A 434 12.94 19.72 -1.88
CA TYR A 434 12.81 21.09 -2.37
C TYR A 434 14.18 21.80 -2.41
N TYR A 435 14.59 22.24 -3.60
CA TYR A 435 15.97 22.65 -3.89
C TYR A 435 16.15 24.12 -4.26
N LYS A 436 15.06 24.91 -4.35
CA LYS A 436 15.13 26.33 -4.73
C LYS A 436 15.81 27.23 -3.69
N PRO A 437 15.59 27.05 -2.37
CA PRO A 437 16.22 27.90 -1.36
C PRO A 437 17.74 27.78 -1.35
N ALA A 438 18.43 28.91 -1.14
CA ALA A 438 19.89 28.93 -1.10
C ALA A 438 20.48 28.48 0.26
N GLN A 439 19.62 28.31 1.26
CA GLN A 439 19.97 28.00 2.64
C GLN A 439 18.90 27.10 3.27
N ALA A 440 19.27 26.37 4.32
CA ALA A 440 18.35 25.45 5.01
C ALA A 440 17.16 26.18 5.67
N LEU A 441 17.39 27.37 6.24
CA LEU A 441 16.33 28.19 6.81
C LEU A 441 15.73 29.12 5.74
N TRP A 442 14.58 28.77 5.23
CA TRP A 442 13.78 29.57 4.30
C TRP A 442 12.34 29.71 4.79
N TYR A 443 11.58 30.57 4.12
CA TYR A 443 10.22 30.97 4.52
C TYR A 443 9.24 30.82 3.37
N GLY A 444 8.00 30.47 3.68
CA GLY A 444 6.90 30.34 2.73
C GLY A 444 5.72 31.24 3.09
N THR A 445 5.06 31.82 2.09
CA THR A 445 3.73 32.40 2.23
C THR A 445 2.76 31.64 1.35
N PHE A 446 1.67 31.15 1.94
CA PHE A 446 0.56 30.51 1.23
C PHE A 446 -0.64 31.44 1.34
N SER A 447 -1.25 31.84 0.23
CA SER A 447 -2.41 32.73 0.22
C SER A 447 -3.52 32.23 -0.70
N GLY A 448 -4.76 32.38 -0.28
CA GLY A 448 -5.93 32.02 -1.07
C GLY A 448 -7.18 32.71 -0.55
N THR A 449 -8.23 32.72 -1.36
CA THR A 449 -9.54 33.24 -0.99
C THR A 449 -10.51 32.08 -0.77
N TYR A 450 -11.12 32.03 0.42
CA TYR A 450 -12.17 31.08 0.79
C TYR A 450 -13.54 31.74 0.60
N ASP A 451 -14.40 31.08 -0.17
CA ASP A 451 -15.77 31.53 -0.42
C ASP A 451 -16.73 30.81 0.54
N ALA A 452 -17.34 31.54 1.47
CA ALA A 452 -18.22 30.94 2.46
C ALA A 452 -19.58 30.57 1.84
N GLU A 453 -19.80 29.29 1.53
CA GLU A 453 -21.08 28.83 0.95
C GLU A 453 -22.25 28.82 1.96
N GLN A 454 -21.93 28.82 3.26
CA GLN A 454 -22.86 28.73 4.38
C GLN A 454 -22.46 29.68 5.53
N ALA A 455 -23.38 29.92 6.49
CA ALA A 455 -23.18 30.83 7.63
C ALA A 455 -23.15 30.06 8.97
N GLY A 456 -22.15 30.33 9.83
CA GLY A 456 -21.78 29.45 10.94
C GLY A 456 -20.26 29.35 11.16
N ASP A 457 -19.80 28.32 11.86
CA ASP A 457 -18.41 28.21 12.31
C ASP A 457 -17.60 27.29 11.36
N ASP A 458 -16.46 27.77 10.88
CA ASP A 458 -15.45 26.98 10.17
C ASP A 458 -14.21 26.79 11.04
N GLU A 459 -13.67 25.58 11.04
CA GLU A 459 -12.40 25.24 11.68
C GLU A 459 -11.28 25.24 10.62
N PHE A 460 -10.15 25.87 10.96
CA PHE A 460 -8.93 25.90 10.15
C PHE A 460 -7.81 25.21 10.93
N GLY A 461 -7.03 24.36 10.25
CA GLY A 461 -5.96 23.56 10.83
C GLY A 461 -4.60 23.86 10.23
N LEU A 462 -3.56 23.80 11.06
CA LEU A 462 -2.16 23.91 10.64
C LEU A 462 -1.27 22.91 11.38
N ALA A 463 -0.62 22.01 10.64
CA ALA A 463 0.50 21.19 11.12
C ALA A 463 1.77 21.53 10.33
N VAL A 464 2.93 21.51 10.99
CA VAL A 464 4.21 21.88 10.40
C VAL A 464 5.35 20.97 10.85
N TYR A 465 6.32 20.75 9.98
CA TYR A 465 7.69 20.44 10.37
C TYR A 465 8.54 21.68 10.05
N GLY A 466 8.93 22.43 11.07
CA GLY A 466 9.34 23.83 10.94
C GLY A 466 8.54 24.68 11.91
N ALA A 467 8.05 25.84 11.48
CA ALA A 467 7.15 26.69 12.25
C ALA A 467 6.14 27.38 11.32
N GLY A 468 4.95 27.73 11.82
CA GLY A 468 4.00 28.50 11.01
C GLY A 468 2.81 29.10 11.75
N LYS A 469 2.16 30.05 11.10
CA LYS A 469 0.96 30.76 11.59
C LYS A 469 -0.07 30.91 10.48
N LEU A 470 -1.33 30.62 10.79
CA LEU A 470 -2.47 30.76 9.89
C LEU A 470 -3.29 31.98 10.28
N TYR A 471 -3.60 32.81 9.28
CA TYR A 471 -4.40 34.02 9.39
C TYR A 471 -5.63 33.93 8.49
N VAL A 472 -6.74 34.51 8.96
CA VAL A 472 -7.96 34.73 8.16
C VAL A 472 -8.30 36.21 8.25
N ASN A 473 -8.34 36.91 7.12
CA ASN A 473 -8.49 38.38 7.04
C ASN A 473 -7.49 39.12 7.96
N ASP A 474 -6.24 38.68 7.94
CA ASP A 474 -5.12 39.18 8.77
C ASP A 474 -5.27 38.99 10.30
N GLU A 475 -6.35 38.38 10.76
CA GLU A 475 -6.50 37.94 12.15
C GLU A 475 -5.82 36.57 12.34
N LEU A 476 -5.00 36.43 13.38
CA LEU A 476 -4.32 35.18 13.69
C LEU A 476 -5.34 34.15 14.21
N VAL A 477 -5.45 33.02 13.50
CA VAL A 477 -6.40 31.94 13.83
C VAL A 477 -5.68 30.73 14.43
N VAL A 478 -4.51 30.36 13.88
CA VAL A 478 -3.71 29.25 14.40
C VAL A 478 -2.25 29.68 14.57
N ASP A 479 -1.67 29.42 15.74
CA ASP A 479 -0.25 29.61 16.03
C ASP A 479 0.43 28.27 16.30
N ASN A 480 1.17 27.76 15.30
CA ASN A 480 2.02 26.57 15.40
C ASN A 480 3.50 26.97 15.26
N GLU A 481 3.86 28.16 15.74
CA GLU A 481 5.22 28.69 15.81
C GLU A 481 5.63 28.94 17.26
N THR A 482 4.79 29.58 18.07
CA THR A 482 5.15 30.04 19.42
C THR A 482 5.35 28.87 20.38
N THR A 483 4.38 27.96 20.43
CA THR A 483 4.38 26.72 21.20
C THR A 483 4.07 25.57 20.24
N GLN A 484 4.87 24.50 20.29
CA GLN A 484 4.73 23.37 19.38
C GLN A 484 4.56 22.09 20.17
N THR A 485 3.68 21.21 19.68
CA THR A 485 3.43 19.89 20.24
C THR A 485 3.83 18.83 19.22
N GLN A 486 4.69 17.89 19.60
CA GLN A 486 5.13 16.79 18.74
C GLN A 486 3.93 15.94 18.28
N GLY A 487 3.81 15.72 16.98
CA GLY A 487 2.76 14.91 16.37
C GLY A 487 3.32 13.84 15.43
N GLN A 488 2.45 13.32 14.56
CA GLN A 488 2.75 12.25 13.61
C GLN A 488 2.93 12.75 12.17
N ALA A 489 2.65 14.03 11.89
CA ALA A 489 2.81 14.61 10.57
C ALA A 489 4.26 14.44 10.05
N PHE A 490 4.42 14.23 8.75
CA PHE A 490 5.71 14.11 8.07
C PHE A 490 6.61 13.00 8.67
N PHE A 491 6.07 11.78 8.76
CA PHE A 491 6.76 10.60 9.31
C PHE A 491 7.20 10.78 10.78
N GLY A 492 6.37 11.47 11.57
CA GLY A 492 6.67 11.77 12.98
C GLY A 492 7.69 12.89 13.20
N SER A 493 8.08 13.64 12.16
CA SER A 493 8.98 14.80 12.31
C SER A 493 8.25 16.11 12.63
N GLY A 494 6.95 16.19 12.36
CA GLY A 494 6.14 17.39 12.51
C GLY A 494 5.32 17.49 13.78
N THR A 495 4.54 18.56 13.86
CA THR A 495 3.62 18.85 14.96
C THR A 495 2.29 18.10 14.82
N VAL A 496 1.48 18.15 15.87
CA VAL A 496 0.03 17.90 15.75
C VAL A 496 -0.62 19.01 14.91
N GLU A 497 -1.81 18.76 14.36
CA GLU A 497 -2.62 19.82 13.76
C GLU A 497 -3.23 20.70 14.86
N GLU A 498 -2.73 21.93 14.94
CA GLU A 498 -3.33 22.97 15.77
C GLU A 498 -4.51 23.58 15.01
N LYS A 499 -5.57 23.94 15.73
CA LYS A 499 -6.86 24.32 15.15
C LYS A 499 -7.37 25.64 15.70
N GLY A 500 -8.09 26.40 14.88
CA GLY A 500 -8.76 27.63 15.26
C GLY A 500 -10.06 27.80 14.49
N THR A 501 -11.02 28.52 15.07
CA THR A 501 -12.38 28.65 14.52
C THR A 501 -12.66 30.08 14.11
N VAL A 502 -13.28 30.26 12.94
CA VAL A 502 -13.76 31.55 12.45
C VAL A 502 -15.24 31.44 12.13
N LYS A 503 -16.02 32.43 12.57
CA LYS A 503 -17.44 32.50 12.22
C LYS A 503 -17.61 33.15 10.85
N LEU A 504 -18.08 32.39 9.87
CA LEU A 504 -18.29 32.84 8.52
C LEU A 504 -19.72 33.31 8.26
N VAL A 505 -19.83 34.25 7.33
CA VAL A 505 -21.09 34.78 6.82
C VAL A 505 -21.24 34.30 5.38
N LYS A 506 -22.37 33.68 5.08
CA LYS A 506 -22.67 33.16 3.74
C LYS A 506 -22.51 34.22 2.66
N GLY A 507 -21.76 33.89 1.62
CA GLY A 507 -21.50 34.72 0.45
C GLY A 507 -20.34 35.71 0.60
N GLU A 508 -19.78 35.85 1.80
CA GLU A 508 -18.58 36.65 2.02
C GLU A 508 -17.31 35.87 1.62
N LYS A 509 -16.27 36.63 1.28
CA LYS A 509 -14.96 36.11 0.90
C LYS A 509 -13.95 36.36 2.01
N TYR A 510 -13.12 35.38 2.30
CA TYR A 510 -12.12 35.43 3.37
C TYR A 510 -10.72 35.19 2.81
N ASN A 511 -9.77 36.07 3.11
CA ASN A 511 -8.37 35.85 2.76
C ASN A 511 -7.74 34.90 3.78
N VAL A 512 -7.31 33.74 3.33
CA VAL A 512 -6.56 32.77 4.14
C VAL A 512 -5.09 32.92 3.80
N ARG A 513 -4.25 33.19 4.80
CA ARG A 513 -2.80 33.35 4.64
C ARG A 513 -2.05 32.53 5.68
N VAL A 514 -1.06 31.75 5.26
CA VAL A 514 -0.14 31.04 6.15
C VAL A 514 1.27 31.55 5.95
N GLU A 515 1.92 31.95 7.03
CA GLU A 515 3.37 32.17 7.05
C GLU A 515 4.05 30.91 7.60
N PHE A 516 5.07 30.45 6.90
CA PHE A 516 5.83 29.24 7.20
C PHE A 516 7.32 29.53 7.29
N ALA A 517 8.01 28.83 8.18
CA ALA A 517 9.45 28.71 8.22
C ALA A 517 9.85 27.23 8.24
N SER A 518 10.81 26.87 7.41
CA SER A 518 11.36 25.51 7.26
C SER A 518 11.90 24.87 8.55
N ALA A 519 12.29 23.59 8.47
CA ALA A 519 12.68 22.75 9.60
C ALA A 519 13.66 23.40 10.62
N PRO A 520 14.66 24.21 10.24
CA PRO A 520 15.56 24.85 11.22
C PRO A 520 14.87 25.82 12.20
N ALA A 521 13.65 26.27 11.89
CA ALA A 521 12.84 27.09 12.80
C ALA A 521 12.03 26.26 13.81
N CYS A 522 11.99 24.93 13.66
CA CYS A 522 11.30 24.03 14.57
C CYS A 522 11.87 24.12 15.99
N LYS A 523 10.99 24.19 16.99
CA LYS A 523 11.35 24.24 18.41
C LYS A 523 11.34 22.86 19.07
N LEU A 524 10.83 21.84 18.37
CA LEU A 524 10.84 20.47 18.83
C LEU A 524 12.24 19.86 18.67
N VAL A 525 12.68 19.13 19.69
CA VAL A 525 13.83 18.23 19.57
C VAL A 525 13.30 16.91 19.06
N SER A 526 13.61 16.57 17.81
CA SER A 526 13.14 15.35 17.16
C SER A 526 14.24 14.29 17.14
N ASP A 527 13.88 13.07 17.53
CA ASP A 527 14.68 11.85 17.34
C ASP A 527 14.38 11.19 15.97
N ALA A 528 13.66 11.86 15.07
CA ALA A 528 13.26 11.30 13.78
C ALA A 528 14.49 10.98 12.90
N VAL A 529 14.47 9.79 12.30
CA VAL A 529 15.54 9.30 11.42
C VAL A 529 15.50 9.98 10.04
N VAL A 530 14.30 10.36 9.61
CA VAL A 530 14.04 11.12 8.37
C VAL A 530 14.21 12.61 8.67
N VAL A 531 15.32 13.17 8.16
CA VAL A 531 15.62 14.60 8.29
C VAL A 531 15.35 15.26 6.95
N ALA A 532 14.39 16.18 6.93
CA ALA A 532 14.04 16.98 5.76
C ALA A 532 14.31 18.45 6.07
N ALA A 533 15.47 18.97 5.67
CA ALA A 533 15.86 20.36 5.97
C ALA A 533 14.83 21.39 5.47
N GLY A 534 14.10 21.08 4.39
CA GLY A 534 13.05 21.95 3.88
C GLY A 534 11.79 22.02 4.75
N GLY A 535 11.59 21.08 5.68
CA GLY A 535 10.39 21.03 6.52
C GLY A 535 9.16 20.44 5.83
N GLY A 536 7.98 20.74 6.35
CA GLY A 536 6.69 20.31 5.81
C GLY A 536 5.55 21.16 6.35
N ILE A 537 4.44 21.22 5.61
CA ILE A 537 3.25 21.98 5.98
C ILE A 537 1.98 21.24 5.59
N ARG A 538 0.97 21.29 6.46
CA ARG A 538 -0.40 20.85 6.18
C ARG A 538 -1.38 21.95 6.58
N ILE A 539 -2.23 22.36 5.65
CA ILE A 539 -3.29 23.36 5.85
C ILE A 539 -4.63 22.69 5.58
N GLY A 540 -5.43 22.56 6.62
CA GLY A 540 -6.74 21.92 6.58
C GLY A 540 -7.86 22.91 6.91
N GLY A 541 -9.09 22.54 6.57
CA GLY A 541 -10.28 23.22 7.08
C GLY A 541 -11.57 22.49 6.77
N ALA A 542 -12.55 22.68 7.65
CA ALA A 542 -13.89 22.13 7.49
C ALA A 542 -14.93 22.96 8.25
N TRP A 543 -16.15 22.94 7.72
CA TRP A 543 -17.33 23.44 8.42
C TRP A 543 -17.58 22.66 9.71
N VAL A 544 -17.91 23.33 10.82
CA VAL A 544 -18.30 22.65 12.07
C VAL A 544 -19.75 22.16 11.98
N ILE A 545 -19.95 20.85 12.14
CA ILE A 545 -21.29 20.22 12.15
C ILE A 545 -21.64 19.67 13.52
N ASP A 546 -22.93 19.67 13.86
CA ASP A 546 -23.48 18.78 14.88
C ASP A 546 -23.76 17.42 14.25
N ALA A 547 -22.97 16.41 14.61
CA ALA A 547 -23.08 15.09 14.02
C ALA A 547 -24.42 14.40 14.33
N GLU A 548 -25.04 14.65 15.48
CA GLU A 548 -26.32 14.03 15.81
C GLU A 548 -27.46 14.63 14.97
N GLU A 549 -27.46 15.95 14.81
CA GLU A 549 -28.43 16.63 13.93
C GLU A 549 -28.22 16.26 12.46
N GLU A 550 -26.98 16.14 11.99
CA GLU A 550 -26.70 15.75 10.61
C GLU A 550 -27.08 14.28 10.34
N ILE A 551 -26.94 13.37 11.32
CA ILE A 551 -27.46 12.00 11.22
C ILE A 551 -28.99 11.99 11.16
N LYS A 552 -29.68 12.83 11.95
CA LYS A 552 -31.15 12.95 11.88
C LYS A 552 -31.59 13.44 10.51
N ASN A 553 -30.91 14.45 9.97
CA ASN A 553 -31.13 14.97 8.63
C ASN A 553 -30.94 13.85 7.57
N ALA A 554 -29.79 13.17 7.57
CA ALA A 554 -29.52 12.06 6.66
C ALA A 554 -30.56 10.94 6.76
N THR A 555 -31.02 10.61 7.97
CA THR A 555 -32.06 9.61 8.20
C THR A 555 -33.42 10.04 7.65
N ALA A 556 -33.76 11.33 7.73
CA ALA A 556 -34.99 11.87 7.15
C ALA A 556 -34.93 11.78 5.62
N LEU A 557 -33.83 12.23 5.01
CA LEU A 557 -33.61 12.14 3.56
C LEU A 557 -33.65 10.68 3.06
N ALA A 558 -33.10 9.73 3.82
CA ALA A 558 -33.07 8.32 3.46
C ALA A 558 -34.47 7.70 3.30
N LYS A 559 -35.48 8.24 4.02
CA LYS A 559 -36.88 7.79 3.92
C LYS A 559 -37.60 8.33 2.69
N GLU A 560 -37.06 9.37 2.06
CA GLU A 560 -37.66 10.06 0.91
C GLU A 560 -37.21 9.51 -0.43
N VAL A 561 -36.15 8.70 -0.46
CA VAL A 561 -35.54 8.17 -1.68
C VAL A 561 -35.76 6.67 -1.84
N ASP A 562 -35.65 6.17 -3.06
CA ASP A 562 -35.77 4.74 -3.38
C ASP A 562 -34.57 3.91 -2.89
N GLN A 563 -33.36 4.48 -2.94
CA GLN A 563 -32.10 3.78 -2.62
C GLN A 563 -31.06 4.70 -1.97
N VAL A 564 -30.19 4.11 -1.13
CA VAL A 564 -29.17 4.85 -0.36
C VAL A 564 -27.79 4.24 -0.59
N ILE A 565 -26.80 5.09 -0.88
CA ILE A 565 -25.39 4.72 -1.00
C ILE A 565 -24.62 5.45 0.11
N ILE A 566 -24.06 4.69 1.06
CA ILE A 566 -23.20 5.23 2.12
C ILE A 566 -21.74 4.97 1.75
N CYS A 567 -20.98 6.02 1.47
CA CYS A 567 -19.53 5.96 1.26
C CYS A 567 -18.81 6.19 2.60
N ALA A 568 -18.29 5.11 3.19
CA ALA A 568 -17.70 5.10 4.52
C ALA A 568 -16.30 4.47 4.51
N GLY A 569 -15.57 4.63 5.61
CA GLY A 569 -14.30 3.94 5.82
C GLY A 569 -13.21 4.86 6.38
N LEU A 570 -11.98 4.50 6.08
CA LEU A 570 -10.77 5.19 6.49
C LEU A 570 -10.25 6.08 5.35
N ASN A 571 -9.02 6.58 5.51
CA ASN A 571 -8.29 7.32 4.49
C ASN A 571 -6.77 7.26 4.76
N LEU A 572 -5.99 7.96 3.92
CA LEU A 572 -4.54 8.03 4.00
C LEU A 572 -3.96 8.57 5.32
N ASP A 573 -4.75 9.29 6.15
CA ASP A 573 -4.29 9.77 7.45
C ASP A 573 -4.46 8.69 8.55
N TRP A 574 -5.43 7.78 8.38
CA TRP A 574 -5.66 6.65 9.29
C TRP A 574 -4.73 5.46 8.99
N GLU A 575 -4.55 5.13 7.71
CA GLU A 575 -3.66 4.05 7.25
C GLU A 575 -2.47 4.68 6.49
N SER A 576 -1.34 4.81 7.18
CA SER A 576 -0.14 5.47 6.66
C SER A 576 1.14 4.79 7.13
N GLU A 577 2.17 4.90 6.30
CA GLU A 577 3.55 4.72 6.73
C GLU A 577 3.90 5.62 7.93
N GLY A 578 4.65 5.06 8.88
CA GLY A 578 5.21 5.75 10.05
C GLY A 578 4.50 5.46 11.38
N TYR A 579 3.25 4.99 11.36
CA TYR A 579 2.51 4.59 12.56
C TYR A 579 1.47 3.52 12.26
N ASP A 580 1.15 2.70 13.25
CA ASP A 580 0.06 1.72 13.17
C ASP A 580 -1.26 2.32 13.66
N ARG A 581 -2.39 1.73 13.25
CA ARG A 581 -3.71 2.09 13.79
C ARG A 581 -3.80 1.68 15.26
N ALA A 582 -4.53 2.47 16.05
CA ALA A 582 -4.76 2.19 17.47
C ALA A 582 -5.79 1.07 17.68
N ASP A 583 -6.78 1.00 16.79
CA ASP A 583 -7.91 0.07 16.84
C ASP A 583 -8.45 -0.21 15.42
N MET A 584 -9.48 -1.07 15.35
CA MET A 584 -10.17 -1.39 14.11
C MET A 584 -11.38 -0.48 13.84
N ASP A 585 -11.68 0.48 14.71
CA ASP A 585 -12.97 1.15 14.69
C ASP A 585 -13.11 2.11 13.50
N LEU A 586 -14.36 2.30 13.09
CA LEU A 586 -14.69 3.35 12.14
C LEU A 586 -14.69 4.71 12.85
N PRO A 587 -14.02 5.73 12.29
CA PRO A 587 -13.94 7.05 12.89
C PRO A 587 -15.30 7.70 13.22
N GLY A 588 -15.33 8.41 14.35
CA GLY A 588 -16.42 9.32 14.71
C GLY A 588 -17.79 8.64 14.81
N HIS A 589 -18.80 9.25 14.19
CA HIS A 589 -20.20 8.81 14.28
C HIS A 589 -20.62 7.88 13.13
N MET A 590 -19.69 7.39 12.31
CA MET A 590 -20.01 6.53 11.15
C MET A 590 -20.82 5.27 11.52
N PRO A 591 -20.51 4.50 12.59
CA PRO A 591 -21.33 3.36 12.98
C PRO A 591 -22.79 3.73 13.27
N ALA A 592 -23.02 4.87 13.92
CA ALA A 592 -24.36 5.37 14.23
C ALA A 592 -25.11 5.80 12.95
N LEU A 593 -24.43 6.51 12.05
CA LEU A 593 -24.96 6.90 10.74
C LEU A 593 -25.39 5.66 9.92
N ILE A 594 -24.51 4.67 9.78
CA ILE A 594 -24.80 3.44 9.03
C ILE A 594 -26.01 2.70 9.63
N THR A 595 -26.04 2.59 10.97
CA THR A 595 -27.15 1.95 11.68
C THR A 595 -28.47 2.66 11.41
N ALA A 596 -28.50 3.99 11.54
CA ALA A 596 -29.70 4.79 11.38
C ALA A 596 -30.26 4.72 9.95
N LEU A 597 -29.39 4.82 8.93
CA LEU A 597 -29.79 4.79 7.52
C LEU A 597 -30.23 3.39 7.09
N SER A 598 -29.51 2.33 7.50
CA SER A 598 -29.90 0.94 7.20
C SER A 598 -31.26 0.58 7.78
N ALA A 599 -31.61 1.12 8.95
CA ALA A 599 -32.94 0.97 9.54
C ALA A 599 -34.02 1.81 8.84
N ALA A 600 -33.65 2.96 8.27
CA ALA A 600 -34.58 3.88 7.62
C ALA A 600 -34.92 3.49 6.18
N ASN A 601 -33.99 2.84 5.46
CA ASN A 601 -34.19 2.42 4.08
C ASN A 601 -33.61 0.99 3.84
N PRO A 602 -34.45 0.01 3.46
CA PRO A 602 -33.99 -1.37 3.22
C PRO A 602 -33.11 -1.53 1.96
N ASN A 603 -33.08 -0.54 1.07
CA ASN A 603 -32.21 -0.52 -0.11
C ASN A 603 -30.94 0.30 0.16
N THR A 604 -30.37 0.13 1.35
CA THR A 604 -29.11 0.77 1.76
C THR A 604 -27.92 -0.10 1.40
N VAL A 605 -26.96 0.48 0.69
CA VAL A 605 -25.66 -0.12 0.37
C VAL A 605 -24.57 0.68 1.07
N VAL A 606 -23.70 0.00 1.82
CA VAL A 606 -22.45 0.59 2.31
C VAL A 606 -21.31 0.23 1.36
N VAL A 607 -20.59 1.25 0.89
CA VAL A 607 -19.33 1.13 0.17
C VAL A 607 -18.21 1.48 1.15
N MET A 608 -17.47 0.47 1.59
CA MET A 608 -16.42 0.57 2.60
C MET A 608 -15.05 0.74 1.95
N GLN A 609 -14.37 1.86 2.22
CA GLN A 609 -13.02 2.15 1.72
C GLN A 609 -12.01 2.13 2.86
N SER A 610 -11.23 1.06 2.96
CA SER A 610 -10.09 0.91 3.87
C SER A 610 -9.11 -0.08 3.24
N GLY A 611 -7.82 -0.01 3.58
CA GLY A 611 -6.84 -0.98 3.14
C GLY A 611 -6.85 -2.29 3.93
N THR A 612 -7.33 -2.23 5.17
CA THR A 612 -7.39 -3.35 6.12
C THR A 612 -8.75 -3.44 6.82
N PRO A 613 -9.06 -4.56 7.52
CA PRO A 613 -10.35 -4.76 8.19
C PRO A 613 -10.71 -3.66 9.20
N VAL A 614 -12.00 -3.32 9.28
CA VAL A 614 -12.58 -2.40 10.27
C VAL A 614 -13.69 -3.07 11.08
N THR A 615 -14.02 -2.53 12.26
CA THR A 615 -15.09 -3.06 13.12
C THR A 615 -16.46 -2.92 12.44
N LEU A 616 -17.15 -4.03 12.19
CA LEU A 616 -18.47 -4.06 11.54
C LEU A 616 -19.62 -4.42 12.49
N SER A 617 -19.31 -4.97 13.67
CA SER A 617 -20.30 -5.52 14.61
C SER A 617 -21.42 -4.55 15.04
N PRO A 618 -21.24 -3.21 15.11
CA PRO A 618 -22.33 -2.31 15.49
C PRO A 618 -23.51 -2.27 14.51
N PHE A 619 -23.30 -2.61 13.23
CA PHE A 619 -24.32 -2.44 12.18
C PHE A 619 -24.49 -3.64 11.23
N LEU A 620 -23.53 -4.57 11.17
CA LEU A 620 -23.50 -5.64 10.15
C LEU A 620 -24.77 -6.51 10.11
N SER A 621 -25.36 -6.82 11.26
CA SER A 621 -26.54 -7.70 11.33
C SER A 621 -27.76 -7.11 10.63
N ASN A 622 -27.88 -5.78 10.62
CA ASN A 622 -29.02 -5.05 10.04
C ASN A 622 -28.69 -4.39 8.70
N LEU A 623 -27.45 -4.53 8.22
CA LEU A 623 -27.01 -3.94 6.97
C LEU A 623 -27.42 -4.84 5.78
N PRO A 624 -28.21 -4.37 4.80
CA PRO A 624 -28.65 -5.21 3.68
C PRO A 624 -27.51 -5.57 2.72
N ALA A 625 -26.70 -4.58 2.32
CA ALA A 625 -25.62 -4.78 1.37
C ALA A 625 -24.32 -4.06 1.79
N LEU A 626 -23.19 -4.74 1.60
CA LEU A 626 -21.85 -4.26 1.92
C LEU A 626 -20.88 -4.60 0.79
N LEU A 627 -20.29 -3.55 0.20
CA LEU A 627 -19.16 -3.63 -0.73
C LEU A 627 -17.89 -3.16 0.00
N HIS A 628 -16.77 -3.84 -0.22
CA HIS A 628 -15.46 -3.35 0.16
C HIS A 628 -14.69 -2.90 -1.08
N ALA A 629 -14.40 -1.60 -1.15
CA ALA A 629 -13.84 -0.93 -2.32
C ALA A 629 -12.37 -0.48 -2.16
N TRP A 630 -11.76 -0.80 -1.02
CA TRP A 630 -10.35 -0.50 -0.75
C TRP A 630 -9.98 0.97 -0.97
N TYR A 631 -8.72 1.22 -1.31
CA TYR A 631 -8.25 2.45 -1.95
C TYR A 631 -8.02 2.15 -3.42
N GLY A 632 -8.92 2.65 -4.28
CA GLY A 632 -9.10 2.16 -5.66
C GLY A 632 -8.32 2.90 -6.74
N GLY A 633 -7.35 3.76 -6.42
CA GLY A 633 -6.58 4.54 -7.40
C GLY A 633 -7.39 5.62 -8.11
N ASN A 634 -6.86 6.16 -9.23
CA ASN A 634 -7.46 7.29 -9.97
C ASN A 634 -8.94 7.07 -10.29
N GLU A 635 -9.29 5.84 -10.65
CA GLU A 635 -10.60 5.43 -11.17
C GLU A 635 -11.57 4.92 -10.09
N THR A 636 -11.27 5.15 -8.81
CA THR A 636 -12.04 4.60 -7.67
C THR A 636 -13.55 4.87 -7.78
N GLY A 637 -13.98 6.10 -8.06
CA GLY A 637 -15.40 6.43 -8.23
C GLY A 637 -16.07 5.70 -9.39
N ASN A 638 -15.37 5.58 -10.53
CA ASN A 638 -15.86 4.87 -11.72
C ASN A 638 -15.98 3.37 -11.48
N ALA A 639 -15.03 2.77 -10.78
CA ALA A 639 -15.07 1.37 -10.40
C ALA A 639 -16.20 1.06 -9.41
N ILE A 640 -16.34 1.87 -8.36
CA ILE A 640 -17.43 1.77 -7.38
C ILE A 640 -18.77 1.81 -8.08
N ALA A 641 -19.00 2.83 -8.92
CA ALA A 641 -20.28 2.97 -9.59
C ALA A 641 -20.54 1.83 -10.60
N SER A 642 -19.50 1.36 -11.30
CA SER A 642 -19.60 0.22 -12.21
C SER A 642 -20.12 -1.04 -11.50
N VAL A 643 -19.63 -1.33 -10.29
CA VAL A 643 -20.08 -2.47 -9.49
C VAL A 643 -21.45 -2.20 -8.89
N VAL A 644 -21.67 -1.04 -8.28
CA VAL A 644 -22.95 -0.68 -7.63
C VAL A 644 -24.14 -0.79 -8.58
N PHE A 645 -23.97 -0.39 -9.85
CA PHE A 645 -25.02 -0.44 -10.87
C PHE A 645 -24.95 -1.66 -11.79
N GLY A 646 -24.05 -2.62 -11.53
CA GLY A 646 -24.01 -3.90 -12.24
C GLY A 646 -23.45 -3.86 -13.67
N GLU A 647 -22.71 -2.81 -14.04
CA GLU A 647 -21.88 -2.83 -15.26
C GLU A 647 -20.74 -3.85 -15.10
N THR A 648 -20.13 -3.91 -13.91
CA THR A 648 -19.18 -4.96 -13.54
C THR A 648 -19.83 -5.89 -12.51
N ASN A 649 -19.82 -7.19 -12.79
CA ASN A 649 -20.17 -8.21 -11.81
C ASN A 649 -18.98 -8.42 -10.84
N PRO A 650 -19.13 -8.20 -9.52
CA PRO A 650 -18.04 -8.39 -8.58
C PRO A 650 -17.56 -9.85 -8.58
N SER A 651 -16.25 -10.01 -8.62
CA SER A 651 -15.57 -11.32 -8.66
C SER A 651 -14.31 -11.36 -7.78
N ALA A 652 -14.06 -10.30 -7.01
CA ALA A 652 -12.94 -10.21 -6.10
C ALA A 652 -13.20 -11.07 -4.85
N LYS A 653 -12.12 -11.54 -4.22
CA LYS A 653 -12.16 -12.35 -3.00
C LYS A 653 -11.25 -11.72 -1.95
N LEU A 654 -11.64 -11.72 -0.68
CA LEU A 654 -10.85 -11.13 0.40
C LEU A 654 -9.44 -11.76 0.47
N PRO A 655 -8.36 -10.97 0.41
CA PRO A 655 -7.00 -11.46 0.65
C PRO A 655 -6.64 -11.43 2.15
N LEU A 656 -7.57 -11.03 3.02
CA LEU A 656 -7.42 -10.89 4.47
C LEU A 656 -8.63 -11.48 5.18
N SER A 657 -8.41 -12.10 6.32
CA SER A 657 -9.47 -12.49 7.26
C SER A 657 -10.05 -11.24 7.94
N TRP A 658 -11.36 -11.21 8.14
CA TRP A 658 -12.03 -10.10 8.78
C TRP A 658 -12.50 -10.49 10.19
N PRO A 659 -11.77 -10.16 11.28
CA PRO A 659 -12.18 -10.57 12.61
C PRO A 659 -13.42 -9.83 13.12
N VAL A 660 -14.18 -10.49 14.01
CA VAL A 660 -15.37 -9.88 14.65
C VAL A 660 -14.96 -8.69 15.52
N ARG A 661 -13.84 -8.84 16.26
CA ARG A 661 -13.27 -7.83 17.14
C ARG A 661 -11.75 -7.82 17.00
N LEU A 662 -11.15 -6.70 17.37
CA LEU A 662 -9.70 -6.59 17.41
C LEU A 662 -9.07 -7.69 18.28
N GLU A 663 -9.62 -7.99 19.45
CA GLU A 663 -9.07 -8.96 20.40
C GLU A 663 -9.05 -10.40 19.87
N ASP A 664 -9.83 -10.69 18.83
CA ASP A 664 -9.87 -12.01 18.24
C ASP A 664 -8.71 -12.22 17.24
N ASN A 665 -7.91 -11.20 16.92
CA ASN A 665 -6.76 -11.32 16.02
C ASN A 665 -5.55 -12.01 16.68
N PRO A 666 -4.75 -12.81 15.93
CA PRO A 666 -3.65 -13.61 16.48
C PRO A 666 -2.52 -12.78 17.07
N ALA A 667 -2.35 -11.53 16.62
CA ALA A 667 -1.28 -10.63 17.04
C ALA A 667 -1.72 -9.64 18.13
N TYR A 668 -2.95 -9.73 18.66
CA TYR A 668 -3.52 -8.72 19.57
C TYR A 668 -2.61 -8.36 20.75
N LEU A 669 -2.01 -9.35 21.40
CA LEU A 669 -1.17 -9.15 22.60
C LEU A 669 0.27 -8.73 22.27
N ASN A 670 0.64 -8.74 21.00
CA ASN A 670 2.02 -8.70 20.54
C ASN A 670 2.15 -7.95 19.20
N TYR A 671 1.32 -6.93 18.98
CA TYR A 671 1.37 -6.02 17.83
C TYR A 671 1.80 -4.61 18.26
N ARG A 672 2.98 -4.55 18.88
CA ARG A 672 3.66 -3.33 19.29
C ARG A 672 5.12 -3.63 19.63
N SER A 673 6.01 -2.67 19.46
CA SER A 673 7.36 -2.74 20.03
C SER A 673 7.29 -2.48 21.54
N GLU A 674 7.64 -3.49 22.33
CA GLU A 674 7.71 -3.44 23.78
C GLU A 674 9.18 -3.51 24.22
N ARG A 675 9.74 -2.36 24.60
CA ARG A 675 11.17 -2.18 24.90
C ARG A 675 12.09 -2.60 23.75
N GLY A 676 11.74 -2.18 22.53
CA GLY A 676 12.54 -2.41 21.32
C GLY A 676 12.43 -3.82 20.74
N ARG A 677 11.40 -4.59 21.08
CA ARG A 677 11.15 -5.92 20.51
C ARG A 677 9.68 -6.23 20.34
N THR A 678 9.37 -7.13 19.42
CA THR A 678 8.04 -7.71 19.20
C THR A 678 8.17 -9.21 19.02
N LEU A 679 7.42 -9.99 19.78
CA LEU A 679 7.42 -11.45 19.68
C LEU A 679 6.31 -11.88 18.72
N TYR A 680 6.60 -12.69 17.70
CA TYR A 680 5.57 -13.28 16.84
C TYR A 680 5.10 -14.61 17.44
N SER A 681 4.35 -14.53 18.54
CA SER A 681 3.96 -15.69 19.36
C SER A 681 2.91 -16.59 18.71
N GLU A 682 2.19 -16.10 17.71
CA GLU A 682 1.26 -16.87 16.89
C GLU A 682 1.98 -17.84 15.95
N GLY A 683 3.28 -17.66 15.70
CA GLY A 683 4.07 -18.52 14.85
C GLY A 683 3.51 -18.60 13.42
N ILE A 684 3.14 -19.81 12.98
CA ILE A 684 2.57 -20.05 11.63
C ILE A 684 1.07 -19.76 11.55
N TYR A 685 0.41 -19.52 12.69
CA TYR A 685 -1.04 -19.29 12.75
C TYR A 685 -1.30 -17.80 12.51
N VAL A 686 -1.13 -17.37 11.26
CA VAL A 686 -1.43 -16.02 10.79
C VAL A 686 -2.66 -16.06 9.88
N GLY A 687 -3.56 -15.08 10.05
CA GLY A 687 -4.77 -15.00 9.23
C GLY A 687 -5.71 -16.18 9.44
N TYR A 688 -6.32 -16.69 8.37
CA TYR A 688 -7.27 -17.82 8.42
C TYR A 688 -6.66 -19.07 9.06
N ARG A 689 -5.33 -19.27 8.97
CA ARG A 689 -4.64 -20.38 9.66
C ARG A 689 -4.89 -20.33 11.17
N TYR A 690 -4.97 -19.15 11.76
CA TYR A 690 -5.33 -18.99 13.17
C TYR A 690 -6.82 -19.16 13.41
N TYR A 691 -7.67 -18.42 12.70
CA TYR A 691 -9.11 -18.40 12.98
C TYR A 691 -9.72 -19.79 12.86
N GLU A 692 -9.31 -20.57 11.86
CA GLU A 692 -9.79 -21.94 11.69
C GLU A 692 -9.24 -22.89 12.77
N THR A 693 -7.94 -22.81 13.08
CA THR A 693 -7.30 -23.70 14.07
C THR A 693 -7.79 -23.42 15.49
N ALA A 694 -8.11 -22.16 15.80
CA ALA A 694 -8.65 -21.72 17.07
C ALA A 694 -10.19 -21.75 17.13
N GLU A 695 -10.85 -22.21 16.06
CA GLU A 695 -12.31 -22.26 15.92
C GLU A 695 -12.96 -20.91 16.26
N ARG A 696 -12.36 -19.81 15.78
CA ARG A 696 -12.84 -18.44 15.97
C ARG A 696 -13.62 -18.01 14.74
N GLU A 697 -14.87 -17.58 14.98
CA GLU A 697 -15.70 -17.04 13.93
C GLU A 697 -15.17 -15.70 13.42
N VAL A 698 -15.39 -15.48 12.13
CA VAL A 698 -15.11 -14.24 11.41
C VAL A 698 -16.36 -13.87 10.61
N PRO A 699 -16.80 -12.60 10.56
CA PRO A 699 -17.90 -12.19 9.68
C PRO A 699 -17.62 -12.52 8.22
N PHE A 700 -16.37 -12.38 7.78
CA PHE A 700 -15.94 -12.72 6.42
C PHE A 700 -14.57 -13.39 6.46
N ALA A 701 -14.49 -14.59 5.90
CA ALA A 701 -13.26 -15.39 5.88
C ALA A 701 -12.31 -14.96 4.76
N PHE A 702 -11.03 -15.33 4.88
CA PHE A 702 -10.09 -15.26 3.77
C PHE A 702 -10.67 -15.96 2.53
N GLY A 703 -10.51 -15.36 1.36
CA GLY A 703 -11.08 -15.85 0.11
C GLY A 703 -12.59 -15.62 -0.04
N HIS A 704 -13.28 -14.97 0.89
CA HIS A 704 -14.72 -14.66 0.74
C HIS A 704 -14.98 -13.56 -0.28
N GLY A 705 -16.02 -13.72 -1.09
CA GLY A 705 -16.53 -12.69 -1.98
C GLY A 705 -17.70 -13.20 -2.81
N LEU A 706 -18.79 -12.44 -2.82
CA LEU A 706 -20.02 -12.76 -3.54
C LEU A 706 -19.97 -12.24 -4.99
N SER A 707 -20.92 -12.70 -5.79
CA SER A 707 -21.13 -12.30 -7.18
C SER A 707 -22.62 -11.99 -7.40
N TYR A 708 -22.94 -11.28 -8.49
CA TYR A 708 -24.31 -11.14 -8.98
C TYR A 708 -24.82 -12.37 -9.72
N THR A 709 -23.93 -13.35 -9.96
CA THR A 709 -24.31 -14.68 -10.45
C THR A 709 -23.94 -15.76 -9.43
N THR A 710 -24.27 -17.02 -9.72
CA THR A 710 -23.89 -18.16 -8.90
C THR A 710 -23.05 -19.14 -9.69
N PHE A 711 -22.13 -19.81 -9.02
CA PHE A 711 -21.25 -20.81 -9.63
C PHE A 711 -21.47 -22.17 -9.00
N LYS A 712 -21.32 -23.21 -9.82
CA LYS A 712 -21.37 -24.60 -9.38
C LYS A 712 -20.07 -25.29 -9.75
N PHE A 713 -19.45 -25.94 -8.77
CA PHE A 713 -18.32 -26.81 -8.98
C PHE A 713 -18.80 -28.22 -9.32
N GLY A 714 -18.19 -28.82 -10.35
CA GLY A 714 -18.43 -30.18 -10.82
C GLY A 714 -17.74 -31.22 -9.93
N GLU A 715 -17.31 -32.34 -10.51
CA GLU A 715 -16.52 -33.32 -9.77
C GLU A 715 -15.05 -32.90 -9.71
N ILE A 716 -14.43 -33.04 -8.54
CA ILE A 716 -12.99 -32.81 -8.36
C ILE A 716 -12.21 -34.05 -8.79
N LYS A 717 -11.14 -33.82 -9.55
CA LYS A 717 -10.14 -34.83 -9.90
C LYS A 717 -8.79 -34.39 -9.37
N VAL A 718 -8.17 -35.23 -8.54
CA VAL A 718 -6.84 -35.00 -7.94
C VAL A 718 -5.90 -36.08 -8.44
N GLU A 719 -4.82 -35.66 -9.11
CA GLU A 719 -3.83 -36.55 -9.71
C GLU A 719 -2.41 -36.11 -9.39
N LEU A 720 -1.50 -37.08 -9.33
CA LEU A 720 -0.07 -36.83 -9.33
C LEU A 720 0.48 -37.16 -10.71
N VAL A 721 1.03 -36.16 -11.40
CA VAL A 721 1.63 -36.29 -12.73
C VAL A 721 3.03 -35.70 -12.64
N ASP A 722 4.08 -36.50 -12.88
CA ASP A 722 5.48 -36.05 -12.89
C ASP A 722 5.89 -35.16 -11.69
N GLU A 723 5.59 -35.61 -10.46
CA GLU A 723 5.83 -34.89 -9.18
C GLU A 723 5.01 -33.61 -8.99
N GLU A 724 4.00 -33.37 -9.84
CA GLU A 724 3.05 -32.29 -9.75
C GLU A 724 1.69 -32.78 -9.26
N LEU A 725 1.11 -32.05 -8.30
CA LEU A 725 -0.29 -32.17 -7.91
C LEU A 725 -1.14 -31.40 -8.93
N VAL A 726 -2.00 -32.11 -9.66
CA VAL A 726 -2.96 -31.54 -10.61
C VAL A 726 -4.36 -31.68 -10.03
N VAL A 727 -4.98 -30.55 -9.72
CA VAL A 727 -6.37 -30.49 -9.25
C VAL A 727 -7.22 -29.91 -10.37
N SER A 728 -8.18 -30.68 -10.86
CA SER A 728 -9.05 -30.25 -11.95
C SER A 728 -10.53 -30.46 -11.65
N LEU A 729 -11.36 -29.52 -12.08
CA LEU A 729 -12.80 -29.55 -11.91
C LEU A 729 -13.47 -28.71 -13.00
N ASP A 730 -14.74 -28.99 -13.25
CA ASP A 730 -15.56 -28.13 -14.09
C ASP A 730 -16.20 -27.04 -13.23
N VAL A 731 -16.20 -25.80 -13.72
CA VAL A 731 -16.89 -24.66 -13.09
C VAL A 731 -17.96 -24.17 -14.05
N THR A 732 -19.20 -24.13 -13.57
CA THR A 732 -20.35 -23.65 -14.34
C THR A 732 -20.88 -22.37 -13.75
N ASN A 733 -21.08 -21.34 -14.57
CA ASN A 733 -21.90 -20.19 -14.20
C ASN A 733 -23.38 -20.60 -14.30
N ALA A 734 -24.01 -20.76 -13.15
CA ALA A 734 -25.38 -21.28 -13.02
C ALA A 734 -26.44 -20.17 -12.94
N GLY A 735 -26.06 -18.90 -13.01
CA GLY A 735 -27.00 -17.77 -13.01
C GLY A 735 -27.23 -17.18 -14.40
N GLU A 736 -27.80 -15.96 -14.42
CA GLU A 736 -28.31 -15.30 -15.62
C GLU A 736 -27.38 -14.21 -16.18
N VAL A 737 -26.31 -13.87 -15.45
CA VAL A 737 -25.35 -12.85 -15.84
C VAL A 737 -23.94 -13.41 -15.88
N ASP A 738 -23.12 -12.86 -16.78
CA ASP A 738 -21.71 -13.20 -16.89
C ASP A 738 -20.96 -12.85 -15.60
N GLY A 739 -19.93 -13.61 -15.28
CA GLY A 739 -19.13 -13.37 -14.08
C GLY A 739 -17.82 -14.15 -14.08
N ALA A 740 -17.02 -13.96 -13.04
CA ALA A 740 -15.83 -14.74 -12.81
C ALA A 740 -15.82 -15.33 -11.40
N GLU A 741 -15.22 -16.51 -11.25
CA GLU A 741 -15.05 -17.22 -9.99
C GLU A 741 -13.58 -17.58 -9.77
N VAL A 742 -13.18 -17.67 -8.50
CA VAL A 742 -11.84 -18.10 -8.09
C VAL A 742 -11.94 -19.48 -7.46
N VAL A 743 -11.37 -20.47 -8.13
CA VAL A 743 -11.15 -21.80 -7.53
C VAL A 743 -9.94 -21.71 -6.62
N GLN A 744 -10.14 -21.92 -5.33
CA GLN A 744 -9.07 -21.90 -4.31
C GLN A 744 -8.76 -23.35 -3.90
N VAL A 745 -7.49 -23.75 -3.99
CA VAL A 745 -7.03 -25.10 -3.66
C VAL A 745 -6.25 -25.08 -2.34
N TYR A 746 -6.82 -25.73 -1.34
CA TYR A 746 -6.24 -25.90 -0.01
C TYR A 746 -5.77 -27.34 0.19
N VAL A 747 -4.66 -27.54 0.91
CA VAL A 747 -4.12 -28.86 1.25
C VAL A 747 -4.02 -29.03 2.76
N ALA A 748 -4.36 -30.22 3.25
CA ALA A 748 -4.19 -30.63 4.64
C ALA A 748 -3.57 -32.03 4.72
N GLN A 749 -2.70 -32.27 5.69
CA GLN A 749 -2.14 -33.59 5.96
C GLN A 749 -3.01 -34.32 7.00
N ASP A 750 -3.34 -35.59 6.78
CA ASP A 750 -4.23 -36.33 7.70
C ASP A 750 -3.61 -36.64 9.06
N SER A 751 -2.30 -36.89 9.10
CA SER A 751 -1.58 -37.26 10.32
C SER A 751 -0.16 -36.69 10.32
N PRO A 752 -0.01 -35.36 10.43
CA PRO A 752 1.29 -34.72 10.45
C PRO A 752 2.08 -35.07 11.71
N SER A 753 3.40 -35.17 11.61
CA SER A 753 4.25 -35.44 12.79
C SER A 753 4.29 -34.26 13.79
N ILE A 754 3.88 -33.07 13.34
CA ILE A 754 3.79 -31.84 14.12
C ILE A 754 2.44 -31.15 13.89
N ARG A 755 2.09 -30.17 14.74
CA ARG A 755 0.89 -29.36 14.50
C ARG A 755 1.06 -28.48 13.25
N ARG A 756 0.02 -28.43 12.44
CA ARG A 756 -0.10 -27.62 11.21
C ARG A 756 -1.43 -26.87 11.25
N PRO A 757 -1.60 -25.81 10.43
CA PRO A 757 -2.91 -25.23 10.19
C PRO A 757 -3.91 -26.31 9.73
N VAL A 758 -5.20 -26.07 9.96
CA VAL A 758 -6.28 -26.98 9.52
C VAL A 758 -6.14 -27.32 8.04
N LYS A 759 -5.82 -26.31 7.22
CA LYS A 759 -5.48 -26.41 5.81
C LYS A 759 -4.70 -25.17 5.38
N GLU A 760 -4.02 -25.25 4.24
CA GLU A 760 -3.21 -24.15 3.71
C GLU A 760 -3.49 -23.97 2.21
N LEU A 761 -3.68 -22.73 1.74
CA LEU A 761 -3.76 -22.40 0.33
C LEU A 761 -2.45 -22.83 -0.35
N LYS A 762 -2.55 -23.55 -1.48
CA LYS A 762 -1.38 -23.97 -2.28
C LYS A 762 -1.45 -23.54 -3.73
N GLY A 763 -2.63 -23.17 -4.22
CA GLY A 763 -2.82 -22.63 -5.56
C GLY A 763 -4.25 -22.16 -5.76
N PHE A 764 -4.48 -21.42 -6.84
CA PHE A 764 -5.79 -20.91 -7.21
C PHE A 764 -5.82 -20.62 -8.71
N GLU A 765 -7.02 -20.50 -9.26
CA GLU A 765 -7.24 -20.06 -10.65
C GLU A 765 -8.53 -19.25 -10.72
N LYS A 766 -8.48 -18.09 -11.38
CA LYS A 766 -9.66 -17.27 -11.67
C LYS A 766 -10.17 -17.55 -13.07
N VAL A 767 -11.47 -17.81 -13.21
CA VAL A 767 -12.09 -18.17 -14.48
C VAL A 767 -13.30 -17.28 -14.77
N PHE A 768 -13.29 -16.62 -15.93
CA PHE A 768 -14.47 -15.93 -16.46
C PHE A 768 -15.39 -16.92 -17.19
N LEU A 769 -16.69 -16.79 -16.95
CA LEU A 769 -17.73 -17.64 -17.51
C LEU A 769 -18.94 -16.80 -17.93
N ALA A 770 -19.33 -16.91 -19.20
CA ALA A 770 -20.63 -16.39 -19.64
C ALA A 770 -21.79 -17.10 -18.91
N ALA A 771 -22.96 -16.49 -18.84
CA ALA A 771 -24.15 -17.11 -18.24
C ALA A 771 -24.43 -18.50 -18.85
N GLY A 772 -24.51 -19.54 -18.01
CA GLY A 772 -24.70 -20.93 -18.44
C GLY A 772 -23.45 -21.64 -18.98
N GLU A 773 -22.31 -20.97 -19.11
CA GLU A 773 -21.05 -21.56 -19.59
C GLU A 773 -20.42 -22.47 -18.53
N THR A 774 -19.78 -23.55 -18.99
CA THR A 774 -18.93 -24.43 -18.18
C THR A 774 -17.51 -24.45 -18.74
N LYS A 775 -16.50 -24.27 -17.89
CA LYS A 775 -15.09 -24.46 -18.24
C LYS A 775 -14.40 -25.42 -17.29
N ARG A 776 -13.44 -26.17 -17.83
CA ARG A 776 -12.48 -26.94 -17.04
C ARG A 776 -11.45 -25.99 -16.45
N VAL A 777 -11.24 -26.07 -15.14
CA VAL A 777 -10.17 -25.38 -14.40
C VAL A 777 -9.14 -26.41 -13.98
N GLU A 778 -7.85 -26.05 -14.07
CA GLU A 778 -6.73 -26.84 -13.59
C GLU A 778 -5.81 -25.99 -12.72
N VAL A 779 -5.52 -26.44 -11.50
CA VAL A 779 -4.52 -25.85 -10.61
C VAL A 779 -3.37 -26.84 -10.44
N LYS A 780 -2.15 -26.37 -10.72
CA LYS A 780 -0.93 -27.19 -10.80
C LYS A 780 0.09 -26.71 -9.79
N VAL A 781 0.56 -27.61 -8.93
CA VAL A 781 1.52 -27.29 -7.86
C VAL A 781 2.48 -28.46 -7.68
N GLN A 782 3.80 -28.23 -7.67
CA GLN A 782 4.74 -29.30 -7.35
C GLN A 782 4.46 -29.86 -5.94
N VAL A 783 4.50 -31.19 -5.80
CA VAL A 783 4.16 -31.89 -4.55
C VAL A 783 5.00 -31.36 -3.38
N LYS A 784 6.27 -31.01 -3.60
CA LYS A 784 7.14 -30.45 -2.56
C LYS A 784 6.56 -29.14 -1.98
N TYR A 785 6.03 -28.23 -2.78
CA TYR A 785 5.41 -27.00 -2.27
C TYR A 785 4.03 -27.23 -1.67
N ALA A 786 3.27 -28.18 -2.24
CA ALA A 786 1.93 -28.50 -1.78
C ALA A 786 1.92 -29.13 -0.37
N THR A 787 3.00 -29.84 0.01
CA THR A 787 2.99 -30.72 1.20
C THR A 787 3.98 -30.32 2.28
N SER A 788 4.97 -29.45 1.99
CA SER A 788 6.08 -29.23 2.92
C SER A 788 5.81 -28.26 4.06
N PHE A 789 6.45 -28.52 5.21
CA PHE A 789 6.63 -27.58 6.32
C PHE A 789 8.13 -27.42 6.59
N TRP A 790 8.51 -26.46 7.42
CA TRP A 790 9.91 -26.25 7.79
C TRP A 790 10.31 -27.11 9.01
N ASP A 791 11.28 -28.00 8.82
CA ASP A 791 11.90 -28.83 9.88
C ASP A 791 13.07 -28.05 10.52
N GLU A 792 12.79 -27.40 11.66
CA GLU A 792 13.79 -26.62 12.40
C GLU A 792 14.97 -27.45 12.88
N ALA A 793 14.83 -28.77 13.04
CA ALA A 793 15.94 -29.62 13.49
C ALA A 793 16.96 -29.89 12.38
N ARG A 794 16.58 -29.71 11.12
CA ARG A 794 17.43 -29.96 9.94
C ARG A 794 17.71 -28.72 9.10
N ASP A 795 17.10 -27.58 9.44
CA ASP A 795 17.12 -26.36 8.65
C ASP A 795 16.78 -26.66 7.17
N ALA A 796 15.67 -27.38 6.97
CA ALA A 796 15.18 -27.77 5.65
C ALA A 796 13.67 -27.86 5.59
N TRP A 797 13.10 -27.67 4.40
CA TRP A 797 11.73 -28.06 4.12
C TRP A 797 11.61 -29.58 4.14
N ILE A 798 10.50 -30.10 4.67
CA ILE A 798 10.18 -31.53 4.71
C ILE A 798 8.81 -31.78 4.09
N SER A 799 8.77 -32.61 3.04
CA SER A 799 7.54 -33.21 2.51
C SER A 799 7.42 -34.59 3.14
N GLU A 800 6.44 -34.79 4.02
CA GLU A 800 6.30 -36.06 4.74
C GLU A 800 5.53 -37.10 3.93
N LYS A 801 5.90 -38.37 4.08
CA LYS A 801 5.02 -39.46 3.64
C LYS A 801 3.69 -39.40 4.38
N GLY A 802 2.59 -39.69 3.69
CA GLY A 802 1.28 -39.73 4.30
C GLY A 802 0.15 -39.45 3.31
N ALA A 803 -1.07 -39.55 3.80
CA ALA A 803 -2.27 -39.13 3.08
C ALA A 803 -2.48 -37.63 3.26
N TYR A 804 -2.88 -36.98 2.16
CA TYR A 804 -3.18 -35.56 2.09
C TYR A 804 -4.57 -35.38 1.50
N LYS A 805 -5.33 -34.47 2.10
CA LYS A 805 -6.62 -33.99 1.61
C LYS A 805 -6.43 -32.73 0.79
N VAL A 806 -7.26 -32.61 -0.23
CA VAL A 806 -7.33 -31.45 -1.12
C VAL A 806 -8.75 -30.92 -1.09
N PHE A 807 -8.88 -29.63 -0.84
CA PHE A 807 -10.16 -28.93 -0.88
C PHE A 807 -10.15 -27.92 -2.02
N ALA A 808 -11.09 -28.03 -2.95
CA ALA A 808 -11.38 -27.00 -3.94
C ALA A 808 -12.62 -26.23 -3.48
N SER A 809 -12.47 -24.93 -3.21
CA SER A 809 -13.51 -24.08 -2.60
C SER A 809 -13.49 -22.67 -3.21
N ASP A 810 -14.54 -21.89 -2.97
CA ASP A 810 -14.67 -20.48 -3.38
C ASP A 810 -14.30 -19.50 -2.24
N SER A 811 -13.91 -20.03 -1.08
CA SER A 811 -13.49 -19.34 0.15
C SER A 811 -12.73 -20.33 1.06
N SER A 812 -11.94 -19.82 2.02
CA SER A 812 -11.31 -20.65 3.06
C SER A 812 -12.34 -21.31 3.99
N GLN A 813 -13.49 -20.66 4.21
CA GLN A 813 -14.57 -21.26 4.96
C GLN A 813 -15.25 -22.36 4.14
N LEU A 814 -15.09 -23.61 4.57
CA LEU A 814 -15.67 -24.77 3.89
C LEU A 814 -17.17 -24.89 4.21
N VAL A 815 -18.01 -24.34 3.32
CA VAL A 815 -19.47 -24.41 3.43
C VAL A 815 -19.97 -25.64 2.68
N GLU A 816 -20.77 -26.49 3.33
CA GLU A 816 -21.36 -27.69 2.71
C GLU A 816 -22.07 -27.33 1.38
N GLY A 817 -21.74 -28.07 0.32
CA GLY A 817 -22.25 -27.82 -1.04
C GLY A 817 -21.51 -26.72 -1.83
N ARG A 818 -20.52 -26.04 -1.25
CA ARG A 818 -19.67 -25.02 -1.91
C ARG A 818 -18.18 -25.38 -1.97
N TYR A 819 -17.80 -26.54 -1.47
CA TYR A 819 -16.45 -27.09 -1.65
C TYR A 819 -16.51 -28.54 -2.09
N LEU A 820 -15.40 -29.01 -2.66
CA LEU A 820 -15.16 -30.39 -3.03
C LEU A 820 -13.93 -30.91 -2.29
N GLU A 821 -13.95 -32.20 -1.94
CA GLU A 821 -12.82 -32.88 -1.28
C GLU A 821 -12.29 -34.00 -2.18
N GLY A 822 -10.97 -34.06 -2.29
CA GLY A 822 -10.24 -35.18 -2.87
C GLY A 822 -9.00 -35.48 -2.03
N GLY A 823 -8.14 -36.37 -2.51
CA GLY A 823 -6.91 -36.68 -1.78
C GLY A 823 -5.87 -37.39 -2.63
N PHE A 824 -4.66 -37.41 -2.11
CA PHE A 824 -3.52 -38.10 -2.71
C PHE A 824 -2.57 -38.60 -1.61
N GLU A 825 -1.62 -39.46 -1.98
CA GLU A 825 -0.62 -39.98 -1.06
C GLU A 825 0.78 -39.57 -1.48
N VAL A 826 1.58 -39.13 -0.50
CA VAL A 826 3.04 -39.00 -0.65
C VAL A 826 3.67 -40.29 -0.15
N ALA A 827 4.33 -41.04 -1.04
CA ALA A 827 4.88 -42.35 -0.71
C ALA A 827 6.14 -42.30 0.17
N LYS A 828 6.93 -41.21 0.11
CA LYS A 828 8.23 -41.09 0.78
C LYS A 828 8.44 -39.69 1.33
N THR A 829 8.99 -39.63 2.54
CA THR A 829 9.44 -38.36 3.12
C THR A 829 10.69 -37.88 2.37
N SER A 830 10.72 -36.60 2.00
CA SER A 830 11.86 -35.94 1.37
C SER A 830 12.18 -34.61 2.07
N TRP A 831 13.42 -34.17 1.94
CA TRP A 831 13.89 -32.88 2.44
C TRP A 831 14.47 -32.06 1.30
N TRP A 832 14.27 -30.75 1.34
CA TRP A 832 14.77 -29.84 0.33
C TRP A 832 15.03 -28.45 0.89
N ASN A 833 15.83 -27.68 0.17
CA ASN A 833 16.14 -26.27 0.44
C ASN A 833 16.21 -25.54 -0.90
N GLY A 834 16.11 -24.22 -0.85
CA GLY A 834 16.24 -23.39 -2.04
C GLY A 834 14.91 -23.18 -2.73
N ILE A 835 14.94 -23.20 -4.06
CA ILE A 835 13.75 -23.02 -4.89
C ILE A 835 13.31 -24.36 -5.43
#